data_AF-A0A948F188-F1
#
_entry.id   AF-A0A948F188-F1
#
_cell.length_a   1.000
_cell.length_b   1.000
_cell.length_c   1.000
_cell.angle_alpha   90.00
_cell.angle_beta   90.00
_cell.angle_gamma   90.00
#
_symmetry.space_group_name_H-M   'P 1'
#
loop_
_entity.id
_entity.type
_entity.pdbx_description
1 polymer ?
#
loop_
_entity_poly.entity_id
_entity_poly.type
_entity_poly.pdbx_seq_one_letter_code
_entity_poly.pdbx_strand_id
1 'polypeptide(L)'
;MKIMASPRVVPGRYFGQLDPAYWEPTLPEKIETLPALMKQGQPVHAGGRSQVVRLSFSREGRPIEVAVKSFGRQSLFKNLWDRAFGTKARRSWCAADRLRERGVGTPAPIGYLERWRGPRLRECYYLSEFVPDLTSFRNELVRLYRTDPDCAKLMRLLETVARGVRALHEAGVVHGDLGNQNILLRKTADGEWSDIQFVDLNRARLRRSLSPRDRARDISRITLPSDFLRVFIEIYFGVPPPAAFLRWERCYRRAYAWHTWSRKFRHPFRTRKKRGTIRPLETTYPPEPEIWIWDERSGQAISTLRPRDRRRYYPAADARLTVAAVARAALPVRRAYRRLMAQCYRAPVALEQRFGIALHPEEATAERELALLDGLGRIPVMLRFYHHRGPAHWALVTRVAGEVRKRGCPVAAALVQDRAAVREPGRWNDFAAQVLAQVDGVADWVEVGHAVNRVKWGVWNLREYGRMAQGVAELAPRFPRLKFMGPAGIDFEYPAVLALLDQRPPGFRFQALSHHLYVDRRGAPETPQAGFALEEKCALARAIAAASPACEDRLILSEVNWPLQGQGVYSPVGSPYTSPGPRFDDPSVSEQDYADFMIRYLAATICSGMVERVYWWRLVARGYGLVDDTDPANWRVRPAYEQFRFFLQQLGGGRFLRRLEASNGERWLAFETAEGRPVVLAWSFRGPREAPRPDGCTAVLDTLGRERSGTGGTFPLNGSPVYLMGCAL
;
A
#
# COMPACT_ATOMS: atom_id res chain seq x y z
N MET A 1 -15.03 -35.27 24.61
CA MET A 1 -15.32 -36.60 24.05
C MET A 1 -14.25 -37.54 24.58
N LYS A 2 -14.63 -38.65 25.25
CA LYS A 2 -13.69 -39.71 25.62
C LYS A 2 -13.08 -40.26 24.32
N ILE A 3 -11.77 -40.23 24.22
CA ILE A 3 -11.01 -40.71 23.07
C ILE A 3 -11.14 -42.24 23.06
N MET A 4 -11.76 -42.82 22.02
CA MET A 4 -11.85 -44.26 21.83
C MET A 4 -10.45 -44.85 21.57
N ALA A 5 -10.27 -46.11 21.99
CA ALA A 5 -8.99 -46.80 22.06
C ALA A 5 -8.87 -47.87 20.97
N SER A 6 -7.78 -47.80 20.19
CA SER A 6 -7.13 -48.87 19.41
C SER A 6 -5.71 -48.42 19.03
N PRO A 7 -4.73 -49.32 18.79
CA PRO A 7 -4.08 -50.22 19.75
C PRO A 7 -3.05 -49.48 20.64
N ARG A 8 -2.92 -49.91 21.91
CA ARG A 8 -1.90 -49.42 22.85
C ARG A 8 -0.63 -50.24 22.66
N VAL A 9 0.42 -49.64 22.09
CA VAL A 9 1.76 -50.24 22.20
C VAL A 9 2.32 -49.86 23.57
N VAL A 10 2.71 -50.87 24.35
CA VAL A 10 3.55 -50.73 25.55
C VAL A 10 4.95 -51.23 25.18
N PRO A 11 5.82 -50.42 24.56
CA PRO A 11 7.21 -50.81 24.40
C PRO A 11 7.90 -50.57 25.77
N GLY A 12 7.97 -51.64 26.58
CA GLY A 12 8.68 -51.64 27.85
C GLY A 12 8.16 -50.64 28.88
N ARG A 13 8.98 -49.64 29.24
CA ARG A 13 8.72 -48.69 30.35
C ARG A 13 7.81 -47.50 30.02
N TYR A 14 7.36 -47.36 28.77
CA TYR A 14 6.55 -46.23 28.31
C TYR A 14 5.09 -46.62 28.08
N PHE A 15 4.18 -45.74 28.46
CA PHE A 15 2.79 -45.78 28.03
C PHE A 15 2.62 -44.85 26.83
N GLY A 16 1.88 -45.25 25.80
CA GLY A 16 1.78 -44.43 24.60
C GLY A 16 0.88 -45.01 23.51
N GLN A 17 0.91 -44.33 22.37
CA GLN A 17 0.33 -44.81 21.12
C GLN A 17 1.30 -44.46 20.00
N LEU A 18 1.50 -45.43 19.11
CA LEU A 18 2.23 -45.28 17.86
C LEU A 18 1.25 -45.52 16.73
N ASP A 19 1.46 -44.84 15.61
CA ASP A 19 0.75 -45.15 14.39
C ASP A 19 1.22 -46.51 13.85
N PRO A 20 0.29 -47.46 13.60
CA PRO A 20 0.63 -48.79 13.08
C PRO A 20 1.47 -48.76 11.81
N ALA A 21 1.33 -47.73 10.97
CA ALA A 21 2.09 -47.59 9.72
C ALA A 21 3.60 -47.35 9.91
N TYR A 22 4.03 -47.06 11.14
CA TYR A 22 5.44 -46.84 11.50
C TYR A 22 6.02 -47.96 12.36
N TRP A 23 5.26 -49.05 12.58
CA TRP A 23 5.72 -50.16 13.38
C TRP A 23 6.80 -50.96 12.64
N GLU A 24 7.93 -51.21 13.31
CA GLU A 24 8.99 -52.12 12.86
C GLU A 24 9.54 -52.94 14.04
N PRO A 25 10.10 -54.14 13.80
CA PRO A 25 10.67 -54.98 14.86
C PRO A 25 11.74 -54.28 15.72
N THR A 26 12.51 -53.34 15.16
CA THR A 26 13.57 -52.61 15.88
C THR A 26 13.08 -51.37 16.64
N LEU A 27 11.83 -50.95 16.42
CA LEU A 27 11.27 -49.74 17.02
C LEU A 27 11.16 -49.79 18.56
N PRO A 28 10.77 -50.91 19.20
CA PRO A 28 10.73 -51.00 20.66
C PRO A 28 12.08 -50.72 21.33
N GLU A 29 13.18 -51.29 20.80
CA GLU A 29 14.54 -51.06 21.30
C GLU A 29 14.96 -49.59 21.18
N LYS A 30 14.67 -48.96 20.02
CA LYS A 30 14.89 -47.53 19.80
C LYS A 30 14.08 -46.67 20.79
N ILE A 31 12.85 -47.07 21.10
CA ILE A 31 11.99 -46.37 22.08
C ILE A 31 12.55 -46.50 23.50
N GLU A 32 13.03 -47.68 23.91
CA GLU A 32 13.63 -47.87 25.24
C GLU A 32 14.89 -47.02 25.44
N THR A 33 15.72 -46.95 24.40
CA THR A 33 16.98 -46.19 24.38
C THR A 33 16.80 -44.71 23.99
N LEU A 34 15.57 -44.25 23.76
CA LEU A 34 15.25 -42.89 23.31
C LEU A 34 15.91 -41.78 24.14
N PRO A 35 16.02 -41.85 25.49
CA PRO A 35 16.74 -40.83 26.25
C PRO A 35 18.23 -40.70 25.91
N ALA A 36 18.89 -41.80 25.50
CA ALA A 36 20.27 -41.77 25.04
C ALA A 36 20.36 -41.22 23.61
N LEU A 37 19.48 -41.66 22.71
CA LEU A 37 19.37 -41.14 21.34
C LEU A 37 19.13 -39.63 21.31
N MET A 38 18.27 -39.12 22.20
CA MET A 38 18.01 -37.68 22.36
C MET A 38 19.26 -36.85 22.71
N LYS A 39 20.31 -37.45 23.29
CA LYS A 39 21.59 -36.77 23.59
C LYS A 39 22.54 -36.78 22.39
N GLN A 40 22.40 -37.77 21.51
CA GLN A 40 23.27 -37.97 20.34
C GLN A 40 22.70 -37.33 19.07
N GLY A 41 21.38 -37.12 19.01
CA GLY A 41 20.71 -36.58 17.84
C GLY A 41 20.97 -35.09 17.57
N GLN A 42 20.65 -34.66 16.36
CA GLN A 42 20.84 -33.28 15.92
C GLN A 42 19.77 -32.36 16.52
N PRO A 43 20.12 -31.31 17.29
CA PRO A 43 19.14 -30.40 17.85
C PRO A 43 18.51 -29.51 16.77
N VAL A 44 17.17 -29.56 16.66
CA VAL A 44 16.38 -28.65 15.81
C VAL A 44 15.94 -27.44 16.62
N HIS A 45 15.62 -27.65 17.91
CA HIS A 45 15.35 -26.58 18.86
C HIS A 45 15.91 -26.94 20.23
N ALA A 46 17.05 -26.36 20.59
CA ALA A 46 17.71 -26.56 21.88
C ALA A 46 17.55 -25.32 22.76
N GLY A 47 16.86 -25.47 23.90
CA GLY A 47 16.75 -24.41 24.90
C GLY A 47 15.54 -24.50 25.84
N GLY A 48 15.79 -24.43 27.14
CA GLY A 48 14.74 -24.43 28.17
C GLY A 48 14.29 -25.82 28.58
N ARG A 49 13.04 -25.95 29.06
CA ARG A 49 12.51 -27.24 29.58
C ARG A 49 12.06 -28.21 28.49
N SER A 50 12.01 -27.81 27.23
CA SER A 50 11.55 -28.64 26.12
C SER A 50 12.56 -28.57 24.99
N GLN A 51 12.76 -29.67 24.29
CA GLN A 51 13.74 -29.79 23.21
C GLN A 51 13.13 -30.56 22.04
N VAL A 52 13.57 -30.24 20.83
CA VAL A 52 13.23 -30.98 19.61
C VAL A 52 14.54 -31.46 18.99
N VAL A 53 14.66 -32.76 18.80
CA VAL A 53 15.85 -33.41 18.24
C VAL A 53 15.44 -34.24 17.03
N ARG A 54 16.24 -34.18 15.97
CA ARG A 54 16.12 -34.99 14.76
C ARG A 54 16.89 -36.30 14.96
N LEU A 55 16.21 -37.41 14.74
CA LEU A 55 16.74 -38.78 14.81
C LEU A 55 16.45 -39.49 13.49
N SER A 56 17.26 -40.50 13.14
CA SER A 56 17.02 -41.36 11.98
C SER A 56 16.42 -42.69 12.43
N PHE A 57 15.21 -42.97 11.99
CA PHE A 57 14.51 -44.24 12.19
C PHE A 57 14.43 -44.99 10.85
N SER A 58 13.87 -46.19 10.85
CA SER A 58 13.63 -46.98 9.64
C SER A 58 12.12 -47.19 9.48
N ARG A 59 11.65 -47.21 8.24
CA ARG A 59 10.27 -47.55 7.84
C ARG A 59 10.33 -48.35 6.56
N GLU A 60 9.82 -49.58 6.59
CA GLU A 60 9.87 -50.53 5.46
C GLU A 60 11.30 -50.71 4.92
N GLY A 61 12.29 -50.73 5.82
CA GLY A 61 13.70 -50.85 5.46
C GLY A 61 14.34 -49.57 4.89
N ARG A 62 13.59 -48.47 4.75
CA ARG A 62 14.12 -47.17 4.32
C ARG A 62 14.37 -46.24 5.51
N PRO A 63 15.46 -45.45 5.50
CA PRO A 63 15.68 -44.46 6.54
C PRO A 63 14.63 -43.35 6.46
N ILE A 64 14.03 -43.02 7.59
CA ILE A 64 13.14 -41.88 7.76
C ILE A 64 13.68 -40.96 8.85
N GLU A 65 13.42 -39.67 8.71
CA GLU A 65 13.83 -38.69 9.70
C GLU A 65 12.67 -38.35 10.62
N VAL A 66 12.96 -38.35 11.92
CA VAL A 66 11.96 -38.22 12.98
C VAL A 66 12.31 -37.05 13.88
N ALA A 67 11.36 -36.13 14.03
CA ALA A 67 11.42 -35.05 15.00
C ALA A 67 10.84 -35.53 16.34
N VAL A 68 11.70 -35.65 17.36
CA VAL A 68 11.30 -36.04 18.71
C VAL A 68 11.25 -34.82 19.62
N LYS A 69 10.05 -34.43 20.01
CA LYS A 69 9.79 -33.33 20.95
C LYS A 69 9.68 -33.86 22.37
N SER A 70 10.66 -33.52 23.20
CA SER A 70 10.67 -33.84 24.62
C SER A 70 10.08 -32.69 25.46
N PHE A 71 9.20 -33.03 26.40
CA PHE A 71 8.64 -32.10 27.38
C PHE A 71 9.23 -32.35 28.76
N GLY A 72 9.98 -31.39 29.27
CA GLY A 72 10.64 -31.51 30.57
C GLY A 72 9.70 -31.45 31.77
N ARG A 73 10.30 -31.70 32.94
CA ARG A 73 9.62 -31.89 34.22
C ARG A 73 8.76 -30.67 34.62
N GLN A 74 7.64 -30.98 35.27
CA GLN A 74 6.60 -30.01 35.64
C GLN A 74 6.22 -30.16 37.11
N SER A 75 5.50 -29.17 37.66
CA SER A 75 5.03 -29.20 39.05
C SER A 75 3.99 -30.31 39.26
N LEU A 76 3.84 -30.77 40.50
CA LEU A 76 2.90 -31.85 40.84
C LEU A 76 1.45 -31.52 40.45
N PHE A 77 1.00 -30.29 40.72
CA PHE A 77 -0.32 -29.82 40.29
C PHE A 77 -0.51 -29.94 38.77
N LYS A 78 0.51 -29.59 37.98
CA LYS A 78 0.46 -29.68 36.52
C LYS A 78 0.46 -31.14 36.04
N ASN A 79 1.13 -32.04 36.76
CA ASN A 79 1.10 -33.48 36.50
C ASN A 79 -0.29 -34.07 36.78
N LEU A 80 -0.95 -33.68 37.89
CA LEU A 80 -2.32 -34.10 38.18
C LEU A 80 -3.28 -33.62 37.08
N TRP A 81 -3.13 -32.38 36.63
CA TRP A 81 -3.88 -31.86 35.48
C TRP A 81 -3.62 -32.69 34.20
N ASP A 82 -2.36 -32.97 33.85
CA ASP A 82 -2.06 -33.76 32.65
C ASP A 82 -2.51 -35.22 32.79
N ARG A 83 -2.64 -35.77 34.00
CA ARG A 83 -3.23 -37.09 34.24
C ARG A 83 -4.73 -37.11 33.96
N ALA A 84 -5.45 -36.04 34.33
CA ALA A 84 -6.88 -35.92 34.08
C ALA A 84 -7.22 -35.53 32.63
N PHE A 85 -6.41 -34.67 32.00
CA PHE A 85 -6.71 -34.04 30.71
C PHE A 85 -5.72 -34.39 29.58
N GLY A 86 -4.90 -35.43 29.78
CA GLY A 86 -3.86 -35.88 28.85
C GLY A 86 -2.57 -35.07 28.94
N THR A 87 -1.43 -35.67 28.58
CA THR A 87 -0.12 -35.01 28.56
C THR A 87 0.05 -34.07 27.37
N LYS A 88 1.11 -33.25 27.38
CA LYS A 88 1.47 -32.40 26.23
C LYS A 88 1.71 -33.22 24.97
N ALA A 89 2.37 -34.37 25.10
CA ALA A 89 2.63 -35.23 23.96
C ALA A 89 1.33 -35.85 23.42
N ARG A 90 0.48 -36.39 24.29
CA ARG A 90 -0.83 -36.92 23.89
C ARG A 90 -1.72 -35.87 23.23
N ARG A 91 -1.74 -34.63 23.74
CA ARG A 91 -2.49 -33.53 23.09
C ARG A 91 -1.93 -33.19 21.71
N SER A 92 -0.60 -33.19 21.55
CA SER A 92 0.05 -32.94 20.26
C SER A 92 -0.34 -34.04 19.27
N TRP A 93 -0.28 -35.31 19.69
CA TRP A 93 -0.73 -36.48 18.94
C TRP A 93 -2.17 -36.35 18.45
N CYS A 94 -3.12 -36.24 19.38
CA CYS A 94 -4.54 -36.22 19.01
C CYS A 94 -4.89 -35.02 18.11
N ALA A 95 -4.20 -33.88 18.27
CA ALA A 95 -4.39 -32.75 17.39
C ALA A 95 -3.80 -32.98 16.01
N ALA A 96 -2.57 -33.51 15.91
CA ALA A 96 -1.93 -33.79 14.64
C ALA A 96 -2.67 -34.87 13.85
N ASP A 97 -3.11 -35.93 14.54
CA ASP A 97 -3.90 -37.01 13.97
C ASP A 97 -5.23 -36.49 13.41
N ARG A 98 -5.94 -35.64 14.15
CA ARG A 98 -7.16 -34.97 13.65
C ARG A 98 -6.89 -34.11 12.41
N LEU A 99 -5.77 -33.39 12.36
CA LEU A 99 -5.44 -32.56 11.20
C LEU A 99 -5.17 -33.45 9.97
N ARG A 100 -4.40 -34.53 10.15
CA ARG A 100 -4.15 -35.53 9.11
C ARG A 100 -5.45 -36.16 8.59
N GLU A 101 -6.33 -36.61 9.47
CA GLU A 101 -7.66 -37.16 9.11
C GLU A 101 -8.50 -36.19 8.26
N ARG A 102 -8.27 -34.88 8.41
CA ARG A 102 -9.02 -33.82 7.73
C ARG A 102 -8.26 -33.18 6.57
N GLY A 103 -7.11 -33.76 6.18
CA GLY A 103 -6.28 -33.23 5.10
C GLY A 103 -5.66 -31.87 5.39
N VAL A 104 -5.50 -31.49 6.67
CA VAL A 104 -4.85 -30.25 7.09
C VAL A 104 -3.40 -30.55 7.44
N GLY A 105 -2.46 -29.77 6.89
CA GLY A 105 -1.04 -30.05 7.02
C GLY A 105 -0.51 -29.91 8.46
N THR A 106 0.19 -30.94 8.89
CA THR A 106 1.02 -31.02 10.09
C THR A 106 2.04 -32.15 9.87
N PRO A 107 3.27 -32.08 10.42
CA PRO A 107 4.23 -33.15 10.25
C PRO A 107 3.64 -34.49 10.67
N ALA A 108 3.77 -35.51 9.81
CA ALA A 108 3.04 -36.76 9.95
C ALA A 108 3.29 -37.35 11.35
N PRO A 109 2.24 -37.51 12.16
CA PRO A 109 2.43 -37.90 13.54
C PRO A 109 2.81 -39.40 13.55
N ILE A 110 3.92 -39.75 14.24
CA ILE A 110 4.37 -41.13 14.47
C ILE A 110 3.88 -41.71 15.81
N GLY A 111 4.01 -40.97 16.91
CA GLY A 111 3.38 -41.37 18.17
C GLY A 111 3.57 -40.40 19.33
N TYR A 112 3.09 -40.82 20.49
CA TYR A 112 3.44 -40.21 21.77
C TYR A 112 3.83 -41.26 22.81
N LEU A 113 4.77 -40.89 23.68
CA LEU A 113 5.30 -41.73 24.75
C LEU A 113 5.31 -40.96 26.06
N GLU A 114 4.88 -41.58 27.14
CA GLU A 114 4.86 -41.01 28.48
C GLU A 114 5.28 -42.03 29.54
N ARG A 115 6.10 -41.60 30.49
CA ARG A 115 6.53 -42.42 31.63
C ARG A 115 6.11 -41.77 32.93
N TRP A 116 5.22 -42.44 33.64
CA TRP A 116 4.74 -42.01 34.95
C TRP A 116 5.42 -42.82 36.06
N ARG A 117 5.78 -42.17 37.16
CA ARG A 117 6.17 -42.84 38.42
C ARG A 117 5.28 -42.27 39.53
N GLY A 118 4.26 -43.03 39.92
CA GLY A 118 3.18 -42.53 40.77
C GLY A 118 2.45 -41.34 40.10
N PRO A 119 2.22 -40.22 40.81
CA PRO A 119 1.59 -39.03 40.23
C PRO A 119 2.56 -38.14 39.43
N ARG A 120 3.84 -38.51 39.29
CA ARG A 120 4.87 -37.69 38.63
C ARG A 120 5.13 -38.15 37.21
N LEU A 121 4.96 -37.25 36.24
CA LEU A 121 5.38 -37.45 34.85
C LEU A 121 6.91 -37.28 34.76
N ARG A 122 7.61 -38.38 34.46
CA ARG A 122 9.08 -38.42 34.39
C ARG A 122 9.58 -38.04 33.01
N GLU A 123 8.98 -38.61 31.97
CA GLU A 123 9.35 -38.44 30.57
C GLU A 123 8.09 -38.31 29.72
N CYS A 124 8.15 -37.51 28.66
CA CYS A 124 7.03 -37.18 27.80
C CYS A 124 7.56 -36.76 26.43
N TYR A 125 7.26 -37.55 25.40
CA TYR A 125 7.78 -37.40 24.05
C TYR A 125 6.65 -37.43 23.03
N TYR A 126 6.68 -36.49 22.07
CA TYR A 126 5.87 -36.52 20.87
C TYR A 126 6.80 -36.75 19.67
N LEU A 127 6.44 -37.70 18.81
CA LEU A 127 7.21 -38.09 17.63
C LEU A 127 6.40 -37.79 16.38
N SER A 128 7.03 -37.12 15.42
CA SER A 128 6.50 -36.91 14.07
C SER A 128 7.61 -37.12 13.05
N GLU A 129 7.25 -37.34 11.79
CA GLU A 129 8.22 -37.18 10.70
C GLU A 129 8.83 -35.77 10.74
N PHE A 130 10.09 -35.68 10.33
CA PHE A 130 10.78 -34.41 10.11
C PHE A 130 10.58 -34.01 8.66
N VAL A 131 10.00 -32.82 8.45
CA VAL A 131 9.76 -32.27 7.12
C VAL A 131 10.86 -31.25 6.81
N PRO A 132 11.76 -31.52 5.84
CA PRO A 132 12.82 -30.58 5.46
C PRO A 132 12.25 -29.40 4.63
N ASP A 133 13.06 -28.35 4.51
CA ASP A 133 12.83 -27.18 3.65
C ASP A 133 11.56 -26.38 3.94
N LEU A 134 11.19 -26.31 5.22
CA LEU A 134 10.12 -25.45 5.71
C LEU A 134 10.66 -24.11 6.21
N THR A 135 10.00 -23.03 5.82
CA THR A 135 10.14 -21.70 6.44
C THR A 135 8.96 -21.46 7.38
N SER A 136 9.02 -20.42 8.21
CA SER A 136 7.89 -20.03 9.06
C SER A 136 7.24 -18.76 8.53
N PHE A 137 5.93 -18.58 8.78
CA PHE A 137 5.21 -17.37 8.40
C PHE A 137 5.89 -16.11 8.98
N ARG A 138 6.47 -16.21 10.18
CA ARG A 138 7.31 -15.15 10.76
C ARG A 138 8.51 -14.79 9.88
N ASN A 139 9.27 -15.78 9.43
CA ASN A 139 10.48 -15.55 8.65
C ASN A 139 10.15 -14.94 7.29
N GLU A 140 9.10 -15.43 6.62
CA GLU A 140 8.66 -14.86 5.34
C GLU A 140 8.16 -13.41 5.48
N LEU A 141 7.40 -13.10 6.53
CA LEU A 141 7.02 -11.71 6.81
C LEU A 141 8.24 -10.82 7.06
N VAL A 142 9.23 -11.28 7.85
CA VAL A 142 10.46 -10.51 8.09
C VAL A 142 11.24 -10.30 6.79
N ARG A 143 11.35 -11.32 5.94
CA ARG A 143 11.98 -11.25 4.63
C ARG A 143 11.30 -10.21 3.74
N LEU A 144 9.97 -10.32 3.57
CA LEU A 144 9.19 -9.39 2.74
C LEU A 144 9.28 -7.96 3.27
N TYR A 145 9.17 -7.74 4.59
CA TYR A 145 9.22 -6.38 5.16
C TYR A 145 10.60 -5.70 5.08
N ARG A 146 11.69 -6.46 4.92
CA ARG A 146 13.05 -5.92 4.95
C ARG A 146 13.76 -5.93 3.60
N THR A 147 13.54 -6.96 2.80
CA THR A 147 14.38 -7.28 1.64
C THR A 147 13.61 -7.40 0.34
N ASP A 148 12.31 -7.69 0.40
CA ASP A 148 11.49 -7.95 -0.79
C ASP A 148 10.07 -7.38 -0.56
N PRO A 149 9.94 -6.03 -0.46
CA PRO A 149 8.71 -5.35 -0.05
C PRO A 149 7.63 -5.31 -1.14
N ASP A 150 7.39 -6.45 -1.78
CA ASP A 150 6.41 -6.63 -2.86
C ASP A 150 5.02 -6.97 -2.30
N CYS A 151 4.03 -6.17 -2.66
CA CYS A 151 2.66 -6.33 -2.19
C CYS A 151 2.00 -7.62 -2.71
N ALA A 152 2.23 -8.01 -3.96
CA ALA A 152 1.59 -9.18 -4.55
C ALA A 152 2.06 -10.46 -3.83
N LYS A 153 3.36 -10.57 -3.56
CA LYS A 153 3.96 -11.63 -2.76
C LYS A 153 3.41 -11.64 -1.33
N LEU A 154 3.35 -10.48 -0.68
CA LEU A 154 2.75 -10.39 0.66
C LEU A 154 1.29 -10.84 0.65
N MET A 155 0.50 -10.43 -0.35
CA MET A 155 -0.90 -10.80 -0.42
C MET A 155 -1.10 -12.30 -0.63
N ARG A 156 -0.32 -12.94 -1.50
CA ARG A 156 -0.36 -14.40 -1.68
C ARG A 156 0.01 -15.14 -0.40
N LEU A 157 1.04 -14.68 0.31
CA LEU A 157 1.42 -15.24 1.61
C LEU A 157 0.27 -15.13 2.63
N LEU A 158 -0.34 -13.95 2.77
CA LEU A 158 -1.48 -13.75 3.69
C LEU A 158 -2.66 -14.64 3.32
N GLU A 159 -2.93 -14.81 2.02
CA GLU A 159 -4.02 -15.62 1.51
C GLU A 159 -3.81 -17.12 1.78
N THR A 160 -2.63 -17.65 1.45
CA THR A 160 -2.26 -19.05 1.74
C THR A 160 -2.36 -19.35 3.24
N VAL A 161 -1.82 -18.47 4.09
CA VAL A 161 -1.86 -18.67 5.55
C VAL A 161 -3.28 -18.52 6.10
N ALA A 162 -4.06 -17.55 5.65
CA ALA A 162 -5.44 -17.36 6.09
C ALA A 162 -6.32 -18.57 5.75
N ARG A 163 -6.16 -19.13 4.54
CA ARG A 163 -6.83 -20.38 4.13
C ARG A 163 -6.38 -21.57 4.97
N GLY A 164 -5.08 -21.72 5.23
CA GLY A 164 -4.58 -22.77 6.12
C GLY A 164 -5.15 -22.67 7.53
N VAL A 165 -5.20 -21.47 8.10
CA VAL A 165 -5.79 -21.23 9.44
C VAL A 165 -7.31 -21.47 9.45
N ARG A 166 -8.00 -21.19 8.34
CA ARG A 166 -9.41 -21.56 8.17
C ARG A 166 -9.59 -23.07 8.19
N ALA A 167 -8.79 -23.81 7.42
CA ALA A 167 -8.82 -25.28 7.37
C ALA A 167 -8.53 -25.90 8.76
N LEU A 168 -7.55 -25.38 9.49
CA LEU A 168 -7.28 -25.74 10.90
C LEU A 168 -8.53 -25.63 11.78
N HIS A 169 -9.23 -24.50 11.70
CA HIS A 169 -10.43 -24.25 12.49
C HIS A 169 -11.64 -25.07 12.02
N GLU A 170 -11.76 -25.36 10.72
CA GLU A 170 -12.80 -26.21 10.14
C GLU A 170 -12.59 -27.69 10.50
N ALA A 171 -11.34 -28.13 10.68
CA ALA A 171 -11.00 -29.46 11.24
C ALA A 171 -11.37 -29.61 12.74
N GLY A 172 -11.91 -28.56 13.37
CA GLY A 172 -12.32 -28.58 14.78
C GLY A 172 -11.15 -28.37 15.75
N VAL A 173 -10.03 -27.83 15.29
CA VAL A 173 -8.81 -27.66 16.10
C VAL A 173 -8.60 -26.19 16.44
N VAL A 174 -8.57 -25.87 17.74
CA VAL A 174 -8.00 -24.61 18.24
C VAL A 174 -6.54 -24.90 18.60
N HIS A 175 -5.58 -24.25 17.96
CA HIS A 175 -4.16 -24.47 18.21
C HIS A 175 -3.76 -24.03 19.62
N GLY A 176 -4.30 -22.91 20.11
CA GLY A 176 -4.07 -22.40 21.46
C GLY A 176 -2.72 -21.69 21.66
N ASP A 177 -1.87 -21.71 20.64
CA ASP A 177 -0.62 -20.95 20.55
C ASP A 177 -0.26 -20.61 19.09
N LEU A 178 -1.26 -20.17 18.31
CA LEU A 178 -1.13 -19.83 16.88
C LEU A 178 -0.32 -18.54 16.62
N GLY A 179 0.93 -18.49 17.07
CA GLY A 179 1.88 -17.44 16.69
C GLY A 179 2.48 -17.73 15.31
N ASN A 180 2.94 -16.68 14.62
CA ASN A 180 3.44 -16.78 13.24
C ASN A 180 4.62 -17.76 13.08
N GLN A 181 5.37 -18.08 14.14
CA GLN A 181 6.46 -19.07 14.11
C GLN A 181 5.97 -20.53 14.11
N ASN A 182 4.71 -20.78 14.47
CA ASN A 182 4.11 -22.12 14.56
C ASN A 182 3.30 -22.48 13.29
N ILE A 183 3.31 -21.59 12.31
CA ILE A 183 2.75 -21.81 10.98
C ILE A 183 3.95 -21.95 10.04
N LEU A 184 4.25 -23.18 9.67
CA LEU A 184 5.30 -23.49 8.71
C LEU A 184 4.69 -23.64 7.31
N LEU A 185 5.52 -23.46 6.30
CA LEU A 185 5.11 -23.49 4.91
C LEU A 185 6.30 -23.82 4.02
N ARG A 186 6.04 -24.49 2.90
CA ARG A 186 7.04 -24.74 1.87
C ARG A 186 7.04 -23.58 0.89
N LYS A 187 8.22 -23.15 0.49
CA LYS A 187 8.41 -22.23 -0.63
C LYS A 187 8.76 -23.05 -1.86
N THR A 188 7.99 -22.94 -2.94
CA THR A 188 8.28 -23.63 -4.20
C THR A 188 9.43 -22.96 -4.94
N ALA A 189 9.96 -23.62 -5.98
CA ALA A 189 11.01 -23.05 -6.83
C ALA A 189 10.58 -21.72 -7.48
N ASP A 190 9.31 -21.61 -7.85
CA ASP A 190 8.71 -20.39 -8.43
C ASP A 190 8.47 -19.28 -7.39
N GLY A 191 8.81 -19.53 -6.12
CA GLY A 191 8.69 -18.56 -5.04
C GLY A 191 7.30 -18.47 -4.40
N GLU A 192 6.38 -19.36 -4.80
CA GLU A 192 5.05 -19.48 -4.22
C GLU A 192 5.08 -20.24 -2.88
N TRP A 193 4.01 -20.07 -2.10
CA TRP A 193 3.85 -20.72 -0.82
C TRP A 193 2.76 -21.77 -0.86
N SER A 194 3.10 -22.97 -0.43
CA SER A 194 2.20 -24.12 -0.37
C SER A 194 2.46 -24.92 0.90
N ASP A 195 1.72 -26.02 1.07
CA ASP A 195 1.99 -27.02 2.11
C ASP A 195 2.08 -26.40 3.51
N ILE A 196 0.98 -25.79 3.98
CA ILE A 196 0.91 -25.19 5.32
C ILE A 196 0.98 -26.32 6.37
N GLN A 197 1.95 -26.22 7.27
CA GLN A 197 2.24 -27.21 8.30
C GLN A 197 2.13 -26.56 9.69
N PHE A 198 1.15 -27.00 10.50
CA PHE A 198 1.00 -26.52 11.88
C PHE A 198 1.86 -27.32 12.85
N VAL A 199 2.66 -26.63 13.66
CA VAL A 199 3.58 -27.23 14.64
C VAL A 199 3.34 -26.70 16.05
N ASP A 200 3.88 -27.39 17.06
CA ASP A 200 3.65 -27.07 18.49
C ASP A 200 2.18 -27.13 18.93
N LEU A 201 1.53 -28.25 18.63
CA LEU A 201 0.13 -28.53 18.96
C LEU A 201 -0.09 -28.93 20.44
N ASN A 202 0.88 -28.72 21.33
CA ASN A 202 0.82 -29.18 22.73
C ASN A 202 -0.26 -28.51 23.60
N ARG A 203 -0.80 -27.38 23.12
CA ARG A 203 -1.87 -26.57 23.73
C ARG A 203 -3.18 -26.66 22.94
N ALA A 204 -3.21 -27.46 21.88
CA ALA A 204 -4.35 -27.58 21.02
C ALA A 204 -5.55 -28.17 21.75
N ARG A 205 -6.75 -27.79 21.31
CA ARG A 205 -8.03 -28.24 21.85
C ARG A 205 -8.92 -28.68 20.70
N LEU A 206 -9.41 -29.91 20.79
CA LEU A 206 -10.36 -30.47 19.83
C LEU A 206 -11.79 -30.10 20.22
N ARG A 207 -12.57 -29.67 19.23
CA ARG A 207 -13.98 -29.31 19.34
C ARG A 207 -14.74 -29.92 18.17
N ARG A 208 -16.07 -30.10 18.33
CA ARG A 208 -16.96 -30.48 17.22
C ARG A 208 -17.10 -29.33 16.23
N SER A 209 -17.24 -28.11 16.75
CA SER A 209 -17.27 -26.87 15.99
C SER A 209 -16.66 -25.74 16.84
N LEU A 210 -16.03 -24.77 16.18
CA LEU A 210 -15.40 -23.62 16.85
C LEU A 210 -16.35 -22.42 16.87
N SER A 211 -16.55 -21.86 18.06
CA SER A 211 -17.29 -20.61 18.22
C SER A 211 -16.49 -19.41 17.67
N PRO A 212 -17.14 -18.26 17.39
CA PRO A 212 -16.45 -17.01 17.07
C PRO A 212 -15.40 -16.63 18.14
N ARG A 213 -15.65 -16.95 19.40
CA ARG A 213 -14.74 -16.70 20.53
C ARG A 213 -13.48 -17.57 20.46
N ASP A 214 -13.62 -18.85 20.11
CA ASP A 214 -12.49 -19.77 19.96
C ASP A 214 -11.58 -19.32 18.81
N ARG A 215 -12.17 -19.04 17.64
CA ARG A 215 -11.46 -18.53 16.46
C ARG A 215 -10.73 -17.22 16.78
N ALA A 216 -11.41 -16.28 17.45
CA ALA A 216 -10.84 -14.99 17.83
C ALA A 216 -9.66 -15.11 18.80
N ARG A 217 -9.74 -16.05 19.75
CA ARG A 217 -8.66 -16.28 20.72
C ARG A 217 -7.38 -16.80 20.09
N ASP A 218 -7.51 -17.61 19.04
CA ASP A 218 -6.37 -18.16 18.33
C ASP A 218 -5.77 -17.12 17.37
N ILE A 219 -6.60 -16.51 16.52
CA ILE A 219 -6.16 -15.47 15.55
C ILE A 219 -5.54 -14.25 16.24
N SER A 220 -5.98 -13.91 17.46
CA SER A 220 -5.38 -12.80 18.22
C SER A 220 -3.91 -13.03 18.62
N ARG A 221 -3.34 -14.22 18.39
CA ARG A 221 -1.91 -14.50 18.53
C ARG A 221 -1.09 -14.20 17.27
N ILE A 222 -1.74 -14.12 16.11
CA ILE A 222 -1.09 -13.74 14.85
C ILE A 222 -0.64 -12.29 14.96
N THR A 223 0.61 -12.01 14.61
CA THR A 223 1.20 -10.66 14.67
C THR A 223 1.34 -10.09 13.27
N LEU A 224 0.57 -9.06 12.96
CA LEU A 224 0.59 -8.34 11.68
C LEU A 224 0.36 -6.85 11.96
N PRO A 225 0.89 -5.94 11.13
CA PRO A 225 0.44 -4.55 11.06
C PRO A 225 -1.08 -4.47 10.97
N SER A 226 -1.69 -3.45 11.57
CA SER A 226 -3.14 -3.48 11.84
C SER A 226 -4.03 -3.46 10.59
N ASP A 227 -3.53 -2.98 9.45
CA ASP A 227 -4.27 -3.11 8.18
C ASP A 227 -4.07 -4.50 7.54
N PHE A 228 -2.86 -5.05 7.55
CA PHE A 228 -2.65 -6.43 7.10
C PHE A 228 -3.39 -7.45 7.96
N LEU A 229 -3.54 -7.19 9.26
CA LEU A 229 -4.38 -8.02 10.12
C LEU A 229 -5.86 -7.94 9.72
N ARG A 230 -6.36 -6.75 9.34
CA ARG A 230 -7.72 -6.58 8.82
C ARG A 230 -7.91 -7.48 7.60
N VAL A 231 -7.01 -7.33 6.63
CA VAL A 231 -7.04 -8.07 5.37
C VAL A 231 -6.96 -9.58 5.63
N PHE A 232 -6.05 -10.02 6.50
CA PHE A 232 -5.94 -11.42 6.90
C PHE A 232 -7.24 -11.99 7.46
N ILE A 233 -7.92 -11.24 8.34
CA ILE A 233 -9.21 -11.65 8.91
C ILE A 233 -10.30 -11.70 7.84
N GLU A 234 -10.35 -10.73 6.93
CA GLU A 234 -11.31 -10.70 5.83
C GLU A 234 -11.11 -11.88 4.87
N ILE A 235 -9.86 -12.20 4.48
CA ILE A 235 -9.55 -13.38 3.67
C ILE A 235 -9.95 -14.67 4.41
N TYR A 236 -9.65 -14.77 5.69
CA TYR A 236 -10.00 -15.93 6.51
C TYR A 236 -11.52 -16.20 6.53
N PHE A 237 -12.36 -15.17 6.55
CA PHE A 237 -13.82 -15.34 6.51
C PHE A 237 -14.37 -15.45 5.07
N GLY A 238 -13.76 -14.77 4.09
CA GLY A 238 -14.27 -14.63 2.72
C GLY A 238 -15.50 -13.72 2.59
N VAL A 239 -16.01 -13.21 3.72
CA VAL A 239 -17.18 -12.34 3.86
C VAL A 239 -16.91 -11.34 4.99
N PRO A 240 -17.73 -10.27 5.16
CA PRO A 240 -17.60 -9.38 6.31
C PRO A 240 -17.50 -10.16 7.63
N PRO A 241 -16.43 -9.99 8.43
CA PRO A 241 -16.22 -10.78 9.64
C PRO A 241 -17.34 -10.58 10.68
N PRO A 242 -17.81 -11.63 11.37
CA PRO A 242 -18.88 -11.50 12.36
C PRO A 242 -18.54 -10.50 13.47
N ALA A 243 -19.47 -9.62 13.83
CA ALA A 243 -19.26 -8.61 14.88
C ALA A 243 -18.86 -9.21 16.24
N ALA A 244 -19.40 -10.39 16.57
CA ALA A 244 -19.03 -11.15 17.77
C ALA A 244 -17.56 -11.59 17.75
N PHE A 245 -17.06 -12.05 16.60
CA PHE A 245 -15.65 -12.40 16.42
C PHE A 245 -14.75 -11.17 16.65
N LEU A 246 -15.04 -10.06 15.96
CA LEU A 246 -14.24 -8.82 16.06
C LEU A 246 -14.18 -8.27 17.48
N ARG A 247 -15.26 -8.40 18.25
CA ARG A 247 -15.30 -8.00 19.67
C ARG A 247 -14.36 -8.83 20.52
N TRP A 248 -14.41 -10.16 20.40
CA TRP A 248 -13.55 -11.08 21.14
C TRP A 248 -12.08 -10.93 20.73
N GLU A 249 -11.82 -10.76 19.44
CA GLU A 249 -10.48 -10.60 18.89
C GLU A 249 -9.78 -9.37 19.50
N ARG A 250 -10.47 -8.22 19.53
CA ARG A 250 -9.97 -6.99 20.16
C ARG A 250 -9.73 -7.17 21.66
N CYS A 251 -10.63 -7.87 22.35
CA CYS A 251 -10.51 -8.17 23.78
C CYS A 251 -9.25 -9.01 24.05
N TYR A 252 -9.06 -10.11 23.32
CA TYR A 252 -7.90 -10.98 23.51
C TYR A 252 -6.59 -10.30 23.14
N ARG A 253 -6.55 -9.48 22.07
CA ARG A 253 -5.35 -8.70 21.73
C ARG A 253 -4.98 -7.70 22.83
N ARG A 254 -5.94 -6.99 23.39
CA ARG A 254 -5.70 -6.09 24.54
C ARG A 254 -5.18 -6.87 25.75
N ALA A 255 -5.76 -8.02 26.04
CA ALA A 255 -5.30 -8.88 27.12
C ALA A 255 -3.87 -9.39 26.88
N TYR A 256 -3.52 -9.78 25.65
CA TYR A 256 -2.16 -10.19 25.30
C TYR A 256 -1.16 -9.04 25.33
N ALA A 257 -1.53 -7.86 24.86
CA ALA A 257 -0.71 -6.64 24.95
C ALA A 257 -0.42 -6.29 26.42
N TRP A 258 -1.46 -6.29 27.27
CA TRP A 258 -1.32 -6.07 28.71
C TRP A 258 -0.45 -7.14 29.38
N HIS A 259 -0.68 -8.42 29.07
CA HIS A 259 0.13 -9.52 29.58
C HIS A 259 1.60 -9.35 29.16
N THR A 260 1.87 -8.96 27.91
CA THR A 260 3.22 -8.76 27.40
C THR A 260 3.91 -7.57 28.08
N TRP A 261 3.22 -6.43 28.15
CA TRP A 261 3.71 -5.22 28.82
C TRP A 261 3.99 -5.45 30.31
N SER A 262 3.09 -6.16 31.02
CA SER A 262 3.23 -6.46 32.44
C SER A 262 4.33 -7.48 32.77
N ARG A 263 4.95 -8.11 31.75
CA ARG A 263 6.00 -9.13 31.96
C ARG A 263 7.18 -8.59 32.76
N LYS A 264 7.55 -7.31 32.57
CA LYS A 264 8.64 -6.66 33.31
C LYS A 264 8.37 -6.62 34.82
N PHE A 265 7.10 -6.50 35.21
CA PHE A 265 6.66 -6.50 36.62
C PHE A 265 6.47 -7.92 37.15
N ARG A 266 5.91 -8.83 36.35
CA ARG A 266 5.68 -10.22 36.76
C ARG A 266 6.96 -11.07 36.85
N HIS A 267 7.98 -10.71 36.06
CA HIS A 267 9.25 -11.43 36.00
C HIS A 267 10.44 -10.47 35.88
N PRO A 268 10.76 -9.69 36.93
CA PRO A 268 11.77 -8.63 36.87
C PRO A 268 13.17 -9.18 36.55
N PHE A 269 13.61 -10.23 37.25
CA PHE A 269 14.93 -10.85 37.06
C PHE A 269 15.14 -11.48 35.67
N ARG A 270 14.12 -12.17 35.14
CA ARG A 270 14.18 -12.76 33.79
C ARG A 270 14.17 -11.70 32.69
N THR A 271 13.54 -10.56 32.94
CA THR A 271 13.49 -9.44 32.00
C THR A 271 14.84 -8.73 31.96
N ARG A 272 15.49 -8.53 33.12
CA ARG A 272 16.87 -8.01 33.20
C ARG A 272 17.86 -8.90 32.45
N LYS A 273 17.86 -10.22 32.67
CA LYS A 273 18.74 -11.16 31.94
C LYS A 273 18.52 -11.16 30.42
N LYS A 274 17.32 -10.83 29.94
CA LYS A 274 17.00 -10.76 28.50
C LYS A 274 17.35 -9.44 27.83
N ARG A 275 17.65 -8.36 28.58
CA ARG A 275 18.00 -7.07 28.00
C ARG A 275 19.34 -7.06 27.25
N GLY A 276 20.26 -7.97 27.61
CA GLY A 276 21.56 -8.11 26.94
C GLY A 276 21.59 -9.08 25.75
N THR A 277 20.52 -9.86 25.51
CA THR A 277 20.46 -10.79 24.37
C THR A 277 19.93 -10.08 23.12
N ILE A 278 20.82 -9.75 22.19
CA ILE A 278 20.46 -9.31 20.84
C ILE A 278 19.83 -10.49 20.12
N ARG A 279 18.62 -10.31 19.58
CA ARG A 279 17.98 -11.32 18.73
C ARG A 279 18.49 -11.17 17.30
N PRO A 280 18.69 -12.27 16.56
CA PRO A 280 19.01 -12.18 15.13
C PRO A 280 17.98 -11.33 14.38
N LEU A 281 18.47 -10.43 13.53
CA LEU A 281 17.64 -9.54 12.71
C LEU A 281 16.70 -10.33 11.80
N GLU A 282 17.17 -11.47 11.29
CA GLU A 282 16.45 -12.41 10.43
C GLU A 282 15.14 -12.92 11.03
N THR A 283 15.02 -12.93 12.37
CA THR A 283 13.79 -13.34 13.04
C THR A 283 13.05 -12.16 13.65
N THR A 284 13.58 -10.95 13.64
CA THR A 284 13.00 -9.81 14.36
C THR A 284 12.24 -8.91 13.39
N TYR A 285 10.92 -8.81 13.57
CA TYR A 285 10.08 -7.88 12.83
C TYR A 285 10.68 -6.47 12.90
N PRO A 286 10.78 -5.75 11.77
CA PRO A 286 11.08 -4.33 11.81
C PRO A 286 9.98 -3.59 12.59
N PRO A 287 10.29 -2.42 13.19
CA PRO A 287 9.27 -1.54 13.75
C PRO A 287 8.19 -1.21 12.71
N GLU A 288 6.94 -1.03 13.12
CA GLU A 288 5.82 -0.83 12.17
C GLU A 288 6.03 0.36 11.20
N PRO A 289 6.58 1.52 11.63
CA PRO A 289 6.89 2.63 10.71
C PRO A 289 7.94 2.31 9.64
N GLU A 290 8.76 1.30 9.88
CA GLU A 290 9.81 0.86 8.97
C GLU A 290 9.30 -0.16 7.94
N ILE A 291 8.05 -0.63 8.07
CA ILE A 291 7.43 -1.52 7.10
C ILE A 291 6.87 -0.67 5.96
N TRP A 292 7.56 -0.71 4.83
CA TRP A 292 7.16 -0.09 3.58
C TRP A 292 6.98 -1.17 2.52
N ILE A 293 5.85 -1.14 1.80
CA ILE A 293 5.48 -2.16 0.82
C ILE A 293 4.96 -1.47 -0.43
N TRP A 294 5.46 -1.90 -1.59
CA TRP A 294 5.13 -1.39 -2.92
C TRP A 294 4.12 -2.29 -3.62
N ASP A 295 3.07 -1.71 -4.21
CA ASP A 295 2.09 -2.43 -5.03
C ASP A 295 2.18 -1.98 -6.49
N GLU A 296 2.82 -2.80 -7.31
CA GLU A 296 3.03 -2.54 -8.74
C GLU A 296 1.70 -2.34 -9.49
N ARG A 297 0.65 -3.10 -9.12
CA ARG A 297 -0.67 -3.06 -9.76
C ARG A 297 -1.34 -1.71 -9.69
N SER A 298 -1.14 -0.96 -8.60
CA SER A 298 -1.71 0.38 -8.41
C SER A 298 -0.68 1.49 -8.56
N GLY A 299 0.61 1.17 -8.74
CA GLY A 299 1.70 2.14 -8.92
C GLY A 299 1.98 2.98 -7.68
N GLN A 300 1.75 2.43 -6.48
CA GLN A 300 1.89 3.18 -5.22
C GLN A 300 2.31 2.30 -4.04
N ALA A 301 2.86 2.93 -3.01
CA ALA A 301 3.04 2.29 -1.70
C ALA A 301 1.72 2.13 -0.95
N ILE A 302 1.60 1.08 -0.15
CA ILE A 302 0.37 0.72 0.57
C ILE A 302 0.42 1.14 2.05
N SER A 303 -0.75 1.42 2.63
CA SER A 303 -0.85 1.70 4.07
C SER A 303 -0.83 0.40 4.86
N THR A 304 0.25 0.12 5.59
CA THR A 304 0.38 -1.09 6.41
C THR A 304 -0.41 -1.02 7.73
N LEU A 305 -0.70 0.20 8.19
CA LEU A 305 -1.41 0.48 9.44
C LEU A 305 -2.73 1.17 9.19
N ARG A 306 -3.72 0.83 10.03
CA ARG A 306 -4.97 1.58 10.12
C ARG A 306 -4.72 2.98 10.72
N PRO A 307 -5.55 4.00 10.40
CA PRO A 307 -5.36 5.38 10.84
C PRO A 307 -5.16 5.54 12.36
N ARG A 308 -5.91 4.78 13.18
CA ARG A 308 -5.81 4.84 14.64
C ARG A 308 -4.45 4.41 15.18
N ASP A 309 -3.87 3.35 14.61
CA ASP A 309 -2.58 2.83 15.08
C ASP A 309 -1.43 3.66 14.53
N ARG A 310 -1.55 4.12 13.28
CA ARG A 310 -0.58 5.03 12.65
C ARG A 310 -0.34 6.30 13.47
N ARG A 311 -1.40 6.93 14.01
CA ARG A 311 -1.30 8.15 14.84
C ARG A 311 -0.43 8.00 16.09
N ARG A 312 -0.15 6.78 16.57
CA ARG A 312 0.73 6.56 17.73
C ARG A 312 2.20 6.90 17.45
N TYR A 313 2.58 6.93 16.19
CA TYR A 313 3.95 7.18 15.75
C TYR A 313 4.19 8.63 15.33
N TYR A 314 3.15 9.47 15.29
CA TYR A 314 3.28 10.86 14.90
C TYR A 314 3.90 11.68 16.04
N PRO A 315 5.00 12.41 15.79
CA PRO A 315 5.60 13.24 16.83
C PRO A 315 4.66 14.38 17.25
N ALA A 316 4.51 14.61 18.56
CA ALA A 316 3.73 15.76 19.06
C ALA A 316 4.34 17.11 18.65
N ALA A 317 5.65 17.15 18.39
CA ALA A 317 6.34 18.35 17.90
C ALA A 317 5.80 18.82 16.54
N ASP A 318 5.48 17.90 15.64
CA ASP A 318 4.99 18.23 14.29
C ASP A 318 3.66 18.97 14.35
N ALA A 319 2.77 18.60 15.27
CA ALA A 319 1.52 19.33 15.48
C ALA A 319 1.78 20.77 15.94
N ARG A 320 2.74 20.98 16.86
CA ARG A 320 3.13 22.33 17.33
C ARG A 320 3.74 23.16 16.21
N LEU A 321 4.64 22.58 15.43
CA LEU A 321 5.26 23.23 14.27
C LEU A 321 4.22 23.60 13.22
N THR A 322 3.26 22.71 12.96
CA THR A 322 2.16 22.96 12.02
C THR A 322 1.30 24.14 12.48
N VAL A 323 0.90 24.17 13.75
CA VAL A 323 0.14 25.28 14.31
C VAL A 323 0.92 26.60 14.20
N ALA A 324 2.21 26.58 14.51
CA ALA A 324 3.07 27.76 14.39
C ALA A 324 3.19 28.27 12.93
N ALA A 325 3.37 27.36 11.97
CA ALA A 325 3.44 27.69 10.55
C ALA A 325 2.13 28.33 10.06
N VAL A 326 0.98 27.74 10.43
CA VAL A 326 -0.35 28.29 10.12
C VAL A 326 -0.54 29.67 10.73
N ALA A 327 -0.22 29.83 12.02
CA ALA A 327 -0.36 31.13 12.70
C ALA A 327 0.47 32.23 12.04
N ARG A 328 1.72 31.93 11.67
CA ARG A 328 2.62 32.88 11.00
C ARG A 328 2.13 33.26 9.59
N ALA A 329 1.58 32.30 8.86
CA ALA A 329 1.13 32.50 7.48
C ALA A 329 -0.31 33.04 7.35
N ALA A 330 -1.11 33.02 8.42
CA ALA A 330 -2.55 33.28 8.36
C ALA A 330 -2.93 34.62 7.68
N LEU A 331 -2.34 35.74 8.12
CA LEU A 331 -2.67 37.07 7.56
C LEU A 331 -2.14 37.25 6.13
N PRO A 332 -0.85 36.95 5.82
CA PRO A 332 -0.33 37.03 4.46
C PRO A 332 -1.10 36.15 3.47
N VAL A 333 -1.38 34.88 3.82
CA VAL A 333 -2.14 33.95 2.99
C VAL A 333 -3.55 34.46 2.77
N ARG A 334 -4.24 34.95 3.82
CA ARG A 334 -5.59 35.50 3.67
C ARG A 334 -5.63 36.72 2.73
N ARG A 335 -4.63 37.60 2.81
CA ARG A 335 -4.52 38.77 1.91
C ARG A 335 -4.29 38.33 0.46
N ALA A 336 -3.32 37.45 0.24
CA ALA A 336 -3.02 36.91 -1.09
C ALA A 336 -4.21 36.15 -1.69
N TYR A 337 -4.89 35.31 -0.89
CA TYR A 337 -6.08 34.57 -1.30
C TYR A 337 -7.21 35.49 -1.79
N ARG A 338 -7.54 36.55 -1.03
CA ARG A 338 -8.58 37.51 -1.43
C ARG A 338 -8.23 38.21 -2.74
N ARG A 339 -6.97 38.61 -2.91
CA ARG A 339 -6.47 39.22 -4.15
C ARG A 339 -6.62 38.26 -5.33
N LEU A 340 -6.18 37.02 -5.18
CA LEU A 340 -6.23 35.99 -6.22
C LEU A 340 -7.68 35.66 -6.60
N MET A 341 -8.58 35.50 -5.62
CA MET A 341 -10.00 35.27 -5.90
C MET A 341 -10.65 36.44 -6.64
N ALA A 342 -10.27 37.68 -6.33
CA ALA A 342 -10.76 38.85 -7.06
C ALA A 342 -10.27 38.91 -8.52
N GLN A 343 -9.15 38.25 -8.84
CA GLN A 343 -8.55 38.19 -10.19
C GLN A 343 -8.95 36.94 -10.97
N CYS A 344 -9.64 35.98 -10.34
CA CYS A 344 -10.02 34.71 -10.94
C CYS A 344 -10.79 34.91 -12.25
N TYR A 345 -10.30 34.32 -13.35
CA TYR A 345 -10.84 34.43 -14.71
C TYR A 345 -10.84 35.84 -15.34
N ARG A 346 -10.17 36.84 -14.74
CA ARG A 346 -10.19 38.22 -15.25
C ARG A 346 -9.10 38.53 -16.27
N ALA A 347 -8.02 37.76 -16.28
CA ALA A 347 -6.88 38.01 -17.16
C ALA A 347 -6.79 36.91 -18.24
N PRO A 348 -6.39 37.27 -19.47
CA PRO A 348 -6.07 36.28 -20.48
C PRO A 348 -4.92 35.36 -20.05
N VAL A 349 -4.99 34.09 -20.45
CA VAL A 349 -3.96 33.08 -20.12
C VAL A 349 -3.54 32.36 -21.40
N ALA A 350 -2.25 32.42 -21.73
CA ALA A 350 -1.68 31.60 -22.80
C ALA A 350 -1.66 30.13 -22.38
N LEU A 351 -2.21 29.26 -23.23
CA LEU A 351 -2.44 27.84 -22.94
C LEU A 351 -1.28 26.93 -23.36
N GLU A 352 -0.37 27.45 -24.17
CA GLU A 352 0.81 26.72 -24.62
C GLU A 352 1.58 26.13 -23.44
N GLN A 353 1.83 24.82 -23.50
CA GLN A 353 2.57 24.05 -22.50
C GLN A 353 2.01 24.14 -21.05
N ARG A 354 0.69 24.35 -20.90
CA ARG A 354 0.01 24.37 -19.59
C ARG A 354 -0.55 23.02 -19.15
N PHE A 355 -0.80 22.12 -20.10
CA PHE A 355 -1.42 20.81 -19.86
C PHE A 355 -0.41 19.70 -20.12
N GLY A 356 0.01 19.00 -19.08
CA GLY A 356 0.98 17.92 -19.17
C GLY A 356 0.41 16.56 -18.79
N ILE A 357 1.16 15.52 -19.11
CA ILE A 357 0.85 14.12 -18.80
C ILE A 357 2.03 13.46 -18.10
N ALA A 358 1.78 12.53 -17.20
CA ALA A 358 2.84 11.70 -16.64
C ALA A 358 2.97 10.37 -17.41
N LEU A 359 4.20 9.92 -17.59
CA LEU A 359 4.54 8.60 -18.12
C LEU A 359 5.14 7.70 -17.04
N HIS A 360 5.08 6.39 -17.25
CA HIS A 360 5.68 5.42 -16.34
C HIS A 360 6.34 4.30 -17.13
N PRO A 361 7.51 4.57 -17.73
CA PRO A 361 8.10 3.68 -18.70
C PRO A 361 8.58 2.38 -18.04
N GLU A 362 8.25 1.27 -18.70
CA GLU A 362 8.87 -0.03 -18.50
C GLU A 362 9.60 -0.44 -19.79
N GLU A 363 10.65 -1.26 -19.67
CA GLU A 363 11.49 -1.64 -20.82
C GLU A 363 10.66 -2.23 -21.97
N ALA A 364 9.66 -3.04 -21.63
CA ALA A 364 8.80 -3.71 -22.61
C ALA A 364 7.73 -2.81 -23.24
N THR A 365 7.44 -1.65 -22.65
CA THR A 365 6.26 -0.83 -23.01
C THR A 365 6.57 0.62 -23.33
N ALA A 366 7.80 1.10 -23.09
CA ALA A 366 8.19 2.49 -23.27
C ALA A 366 7.91 3.03 -24.69
N GLU A 367 8.25 2.28 -25.73
CA GLU A 367 8.01 2.70 -27.13
C GLU A 367 6.52 2.84 -27.45
N ARG A 368 5.66 1.98 -26.86
CA ARG A 368 4.21 2.08 -27.03
C ARG A 368 3.65 3.30 -26.31
N GLU A 369 4.15 3.62 -25.11
CA GLU A 369 3.80 4.84 -24.39
C GLU A 369 4.23 6.10 -25.18
N LEU A 370 5.41 6.09 -25.78
CA LEU A 370 5.88 7.19 -26.62
C LEU A 370 5.03 7.38 -27.89
N ALA A 371 4.60 6.29 -28.54
CA ALA A 371 3.71 6.37 -29.69
C ALA A 371 2.34 6.98 -29.35
N LEU A 372 1.81 6.70 -28.15
CA LEU A 372 0.59 7.34 -27.66
C LEU A 372 0.82 8.82 -27.31
N LEU A 373 2.00 9.18 -26.78
CA LEU A 373 2.36 10.57 -26.55
C LEU A 373 2.37 11.37 -27.86
N ASP A 374 2.86 10.80 -28.95
CA ASP A 374 2.88 11.45 -30.26
C ASP A 374 1.47 11.88 -30.71
N GLY A 375 0.44 11.10 -30.35
CA GLY A 375 -0.97 11.41 -30.62
C GLY A 375 -1.52 12.60 -29.83
N LEU A 376 -0.90 12.98 -28.70
CA LEU A 376 -1.27 14.15 -27.90
C LEU A 376 -0.50 15.43 -28.32
N GLY A 377 0.52 15.30 -29.18
CA GLY A 377 1.35 16.40 -29.64
C GLY A 377 2.43 16.82 -28.63
N ARG A 378 2.93 18.06 -28.78
CA ARG A 378 4.09 18.58 -28.02
C ARG A 378 3.69 19.12 -26.65
N ILE A 379 3.23 18.24 -25.77
CA ILE A 379 2.83 18.62 -24.41
C ILE A 379 3.94 18.36 -23.36
N PRO A 380 3.96 19.09 -22.24
CA PRO A 380 4.83 18.77 -21.12
C PRO A 380 4.64 17.34 -20.59
N VAL A 381 5.75 16.68 -20.27
CA VAL A 381 5.76 15.32 -19.73
C VAL A 381 6.45 15.29 -18.37
N MET A 382 5.84 14.58 -17.41
CA MET A 382 6.43 14.29 -16.10
C MET A 382 6.92 12.84 -16.05
N LEU A 383 8.15 12.63 -15.59
CA LEU A 383 8.76 11.32 -15.37
C LEU A 383 9.21 11.17 -13.92
N ARG A 384 8.93 10.00 -13.33
CA ARG A 384 9.22 9.72 -11.93
C ARG A 384 10.36 8.75 -11.78
N PHE A 385 11.33 9.12 -10.95
CA PHE A 385 12.43 8.27 -10.56
C PHE A 385 12.14 7.74 -9.16
N TYR A 386 12.04 6.42 -9.01
CA TYR A 386 11.75 5.79 -7.73
C TYR A 386 13.02 5.20 -7.13
N HIS A 387 13.38 5.60 -5.91
CA HIS A 387 14.58 5.08 -5.23
C HIS A 387 14.61 3.53 -5.21
N HIS A 388 13.49 2.90 -4.86
CA HIS A 388 13.42 1.44 -4.72
C HIS A 388 13.59 0.65 -6.04
N ARG A 389 13.45 1.30 -7.20
CA ARG A 389 13.61 0.66 -8.53
C ARG A 389 15.08 0.60 -8.98
N GLY A 390 15.94 1.42 -8.37
CA GLY A 390 17.39 1.37 -8.57
C GLY A 390 17.92 1.91 -9.91
N PRO A 391 19.25 1.93 -10.09
CA PRO A 391 19.92 2.63 -11.20
C PRO A 391 19.54 2.17 -12.60
N ALA A 392 19.24 0.88 -12.81
CA ALA A 392 18.84 0.37 -14.11
C ALA A 392 17.51 0.99 -14.58
N HIS A 393 16.53 1.11 -13.67
CA HIS A 393 15.27 1.77 -13.98
C HIS A 393 15.46 3.28 -14.15
N TRP A 394 16.32 3.92 -13.35
CA TRP A 394 16.62 5.35 -13.53
C TRP A 394 17.22 5.62 -14.92
N ALA A 395 18.14 4.78 -15.39
CA ALA A 395 18.70 4.90 -16.74
C ALA A 395 17.65 4.75 -17.85
N LEU A 396 16.69 3.82 -17.70
CA LEU A 396 15.54 3.69 -18.59
C LEU A 396 14.70 4.98 -18.62
N VAL A 397 14.34 5.50 -17.45
CA VAL A 397 13.53 6.74 -17.34
C VAL A 397 14.29 7.92 -17.96
N THR A 398 15.61 8.02 -17.77
CA THR A 398 16.46 9.04 -18.40
C THR A 398 16.50 8.91 -19.92
N ARG A 399 16.61 7.67 -20.45
CA ARG A 399 16.53 7.43 -21.90
C ARG A 399 15.22 7.93 -22.47
N VAL A 400 14.10 7.57 -21.84
CA VAL A 400 12.76 8.03 -22.24
C VAL A 400 12.64 9.56 -22.12
N ALA A 401 13.19 10.17 -21.08
CA ALA A 401 13.25 11.63 -20.94
C ALA A 401 13.97 12.30 -22.12
N GLY A 402 15.09 11.73 -22.56
CA GLY A 402 15.82 12.18 -23.75
C GLY A 402 14.99 12.06 -25.03
N GLU A 403 14.29 10.95 -25.23
CA GLU A 403 13.41 10.74 -26.38
C GLU A 403 12.20 11.68 -26.40
N VAL A 404 11.64 11.99 -25.23
CA VAL A 404 10.60 13.01 -25.08
C VAL A 404 11.14 14.41 -25.41
N ARG A 405 12.35 14.74 -24.95
CA ARG A 405 12.99 16.03 -25.26
C ARG A 405 13.28 16.19 -26.75
N LYS A 406 13.73 15.13 -27.43
CA LYS A 406 13.95 15.11 -28.90
C LYS A 406 12.67 15.37 -29.71
N ARG A 407 11.51 14.98 -29.18
CA ARG A 407 10.18 15.30 -29.76
C ARG A 407 9.77 16.77 -29.57
N GLY A 408 10.57 17.56 -28.84
CA GLY A 408 10.28 18.96 -28.52
C GLY A 408 9.33 19.14 -27.34
N CYS A 409 9.06 18.08 -26.57
CA CYS A 409 8.23 18.15 -25.38
C CYS A 409 9.03 18.67 -24.18
N PRO A 410 8.48 19.60 -23.37
CA PRO A 410 9.04 19.96 -22.07
C PRO A 410 9.10 18.74 -21.14
N VAL A 411 10.16 18.61 -20.35
CA VAL A 411 10.37 17.46 -19.47
C VAL A 411 10.46 17.93 -18.02
N ALA A 412 9.68 17.31 -17.16
CA ALA A 412 9.78 17.43 -15.71
C ALA A 412 10.19 16.08 -15.11
N ALA A 413 11.04 16.12 -14.09
CA ALA A 413 11.41 14.93 -13.32
C ALA A 413 10.89 15.03 -11.88
N ALA A 414 10.63 13.91 -11.23
CA ALA A 414 10.33 13.87 -9.79
C ALA A 414 11.17 12.80 -9.08
N LEU A 415 11.75 13.18 -7.94
CA LEU A 415 12.51 12.28 -7.06
C LEU A 415 11.57 11.63 -6.05
N VAL A 416 11.26 10.34 -6.22
CA VAL A 416 10.31 9.60 -5.38
C VAL A 416 11.05 8.73 -4.37
N GLN A 417 10.85 9.05 -3.10
CA GLN A 417 11.45 8.32 -1.97
C GLN A 417 10.70 7.04 -1.59
N ASP A 418 11.44 6.05 -1.09
CA ASP A 418 10.93 4.94 -0.28
C ASP A 418 11.35 5.12 1.20
N ARG A 419 10.97 4.18 2.08
CA ARG A 419 11.36 4.30 3.50
C ARG A 419 12.87 4.20 3.73
N ALA A 420 13.59 3.43 2.91
CA ALA A 420 15.03 3.26 3.05
C ALA A 420 15.79 4.57 2.78
N ALA A 421 15.43 5.28 1.71
CA ALA A 421 16.00 6.57 1.36
C ALA A 421 15.73 7.63 2.43
N VAL A 422 14.51 7.67 2.99
CA VAL A 422 14.15 8.63 4.04
C VAL A 422 14.93 8.38 5.34
N ARG A 423 15.14 7.11 5.70
CA ARG A 423 15.82 6.73 6.94
C ARG A 423 17.32 6.97 6.87
N GLU A 424 17.93 6.66 5.74
CA GLU A 424 19.38 6.68 5.54
C GLU A 424 19.74 7.82 4.57
N PRO A 425 20.11 9.03 5.07
CA PRO A 425 20.34 10.19 4.21
C PRO A 425 21.36 9.96 3.10
N GLY A 426 22.38 9.12 3.33
CA GLY A 426 23.36 8.75 2.29
C GLY A 426 22.68 8.13 1.07
N ARG A 427 21.71 7.22 1.26
CA ARG A 427 20.98 6.60 0.13
C ARG A 427 20.16 7.62 -0.65
N TRP A 428 19.48 8.53 0.04
CA TRP A 428 18.75 9.62 -0.61
C TRP A 428 19.69 10.54 -1.40
N ASN A 429 20.82 10.92 -0.81
CA ASN A 429 21.80 11.81 -1.44
C ASN A 429 22.43 11.15 -2.67
N ASP A 430 22.79 9.87 -2.60
CA ASP A 430 23.34 9.11 -3.73
C ASP A 430 22.33 9.00 -4.87
N PHE A 431 21.07 8.71 -4.55
CA PHE A 431 19.99 8.67 -5.52
C PHE A 431 19.74 10.03 -6.18
N ALA A 432 19.59 11.09 -5.38
CA ALA A 432 19.40 12.43 -5.89
C ALA A 432 20.60 12.86 -6.76
N ALA A 433 21.84 12.64 -6.32
CA ALA A 433 23.02 13.00 -7.09
C ALA A 433 23.07 12.31 -8.46
N GLN A 434 22.77 11.01 -8.50
CA GLN A 434 22.76 10.25 -9.76
C GLN A 434 21.65 10.71 -10.69
N VAL A 435 20.41 10.87 -10.20
CA VAL A 435 19.30 11.28 -11.05
C VAL A 435 19.48 12.72 -11.54
N LEU A 436 19.90 13.65 -10.67
CA LEU A 436 20.15 15.04 -11.06
C LEU A 436 21.22 15.14 -12.14
N ALA A 437 22.30 14.35 -12.04
CA ALA A 437 23.32 14.30 -13.08
C ALA A 437 22.79 13.73 -14.42
N GLN A 438 21.89 12.75 -14.35
CA GLN A 438 21.28 12.16 -15.55
C GLN A 438 20.27 13.07 -16.25
N VAL A 439 19.57 13.93 -15.50
CA VAL A 439 18.53 14.81 -16.06
C VAL A 439 18.99 16.24 -16.30
N ASP A 440 20.21 16.61 -15.90
CA ASP A 440 20.77 17.93 -16.23
C ASP A 440 20.89 18.12 -17.75
N GLY A 441 20.33 19.22 -18.26
CA GLY A 441 20.21 19.49 -19.70
C GLY A 441 19.05 18.78 -20.40
N VAL A 442 18.34 17.86 -19.72
CA VAL A 442 17.15 17.18 -20.26
C VAL A 442 15.87 17.72 -19.62
N ALA A 443 15.81 17.74 -18.28
CA ALA A 443 14.65 18.22 -17.53
C ALA A 443 14.67 19.75 -17.38
N ASP A 444 13.50 20.36 -17.57
CA ASP A 444 13.29 21.79 -17.33
C ASP A 444 13.22 22.10 -15.83
N TRP A 445 12.80 21.11 -15.02
CA TRP A 445 12.78 21.17 -13.56
C TRP A 445 12.63 19.80 -12.90
N VAL A 446 12.92 19.76 -11.60
CA VAL A 446 12.87 18.58 -10.75
C VAL A 446 12.01 18.82 -9.51
N GLU A 447 11.01 17.99 -9.26
CA GLU A 447 10.24 17.97 -8.01
C GLU A 447 10.96 17.18 -6.92
N VAL A 448 11.04 17.78 -5.73
CA VAL A 448 11.75 17.22 -4.57
C VAL A 448 10.79 16.47 -3.65
N GLY A 449 10.85 15.13 -3.72
CA GLY A 449 9.99 14.24 -2.95
C GLY A 449 8.65 14.00 -3.64
N HIS A 450 7.81 13.19 -3.01
CA HIS A 450 6.51 12.82 -3.55
C HIS A 450 5.52 12.50 -2.44
N ALA A 451 4.35 13.17 -2.44
CA ALA A 451 3.26 12.97 -1.48
C ALA A 451 3.75 12.94 -0.01
N VAL A 452 4.62 13.89 0.34
CA VAL A 452 5.44 13.84 1.56
C VAL A 452 4.65 13.93 2.86
N ASN A 453 3.38 14.38 2.82
CA ASN A 453 2.43 14.35 3.94
C ASN A 453 1.61 13.04 4.02
N ARG A 454 2.04 11.97 3.34
CA ARG A 454 1.44 10.63 3.43
C ARG A 454 2.51 9.61 3.82
N VAL A 455 2.45 9.11 5.05
CA VAL A 455 3.50 8.22 5.57
C VAL A 455 3.70 6.91 4.80
N LYS A 456 2.71 6.47 4.01
CA LYS A 456 2.86 5.31 3.12
C LYS A 456 4.00 5.53 2.11
N TRP A 457 4.31 6.77 1.77
CA TRP A 457 5.45 7.17 0.94
C TRP A 457 6.76 7.34 1.74
N GLY A 458 6.86 6.75 2.93
CA GLY A 458 8.11 6.64 3.69
C GLY A 458 8.42 7.82 4.61
N VAL A 459 7.81 8.99 4.43
CA VAL A 459 8.04 10.20 5.25
C VAL A 459 7.06 10.25 6.42
N TRP A 460 7.57 10.12 7.64
CA TRP A 460 6.77 10.04 8.87
C TRP A 460 6.68 11.34 9.66
N ASN A 461 7.60 12.27 9.44
CA ASN A 461 7.63 13.54 10.18
C ASN A 461 8.27 14.67 9.37
N LEU A 462 8.05 15.91 9.81
CA LEU A 462 8.54 17.11 9.15
C LEU A 462 10.08 17.14 9.02
N ARG A 463 10.81 16.68 10.05
CA ARG A 463 12.28 16.67 10.04
C ARG A 463 12.86 15.71 9.01
N GLU A 464 12.17 14.60 8.73
CA GLU A 464 12.56 13.65 7.68
C GLU A 464 12.52 14.33 6.30
N TYR A 465 11.44 15.05 5.99
CA TYR A 465 11.37 15.84 4.76
C TYR A 465 12.45 16.94 4.71
N GLY A 466 12.66 17.67 5.81
CA GLY A 466 13.70 18.71 5.87
C GLY A 466 15.10 18.18 5.54
N ARG A 467 15.46 16.98 6.00
CA ARG A 467 16.73 16.33 5.63
C ARG A 467 16.81 15.96 4.15
N MET A 468 15.72 15.52 3.55
CA MET A 468 15.69 15.24 2.12
C MET A 468 15.88 16.52 1.29
N ALA A 469 15.18 17.58 1.66
CA ALA A 469 15.33 18.89 1.02
C ALA A 469 16.74 19.46 1.21
N GLN A 470 17.37 19.28 2.38
CA GLN A 470 18.77 19.63 2.63
C GLN A 470 19.71 18.90 1.67
N GLY A 471 19.56 17.58 1.51
CA GLY A 471 20.39 16.80 0.59
C GLY A 471 20.32 17.27 -0.86
N VAL A 472 19.13 17.65 -1.34
CA VAL A 472 18.98 18.24 -2.68
C VAL A 472 19.57 19.65 -2.76
N ALA A 473 19.36 20.48 -1.74
CA ALA A 473 19.90 21.84 -1.71
C ALA A 473 21.44 21.88 -1.74
N GLU A 474 22.11 20.92 -1.11
CA GLU A 474 23.57 20.78 -1.16
C GLU A 474 24.08 20.37 -2.55
N LEU A 475 23.29 19.62 -3.31
CA LEU A 475 23.61 19.20 -4.67
C LEU A 475 23.27 20.25 -5.73
N ALA A 476 22.25 21.07 -5.50
CA ALA A 476 21.72 22.04 -6.45
C ALA A 476 22.78 22.96 -7.10
N PRO A 477 23.80 23.48 -6.38
CA PRO A 477 24.86 24.30 -7.00
C PRO A 477 25.66 23.59 -8.10
N ARG A 478 25.69 22.25 -8.11
CA ARG A 478 26.38 21.46 -9.15
C ARG A 478 25.58 21.41 -10.46
N PHE A 479 24.29 21.77 -10.42
CA PHE A 479 23.35 21.72 -11.54
C PHE A 479 22.61 23.06 -11.70
N PRO A 480 23.30 24.17 -12.00
CA PRO A 480 22.73 25.53 -11.96
C PRO A 480 21.61 25.78 -12.97
N ARG A 481 21.43 24.89 -13.97
CA ARG A 481 20.34 24.95 -14.95
C ARG A 481 19.03 24.36 -14.42
N LEU A 482 19.11 23.44 -13.46
CA LEU A 482 17.94 22.76 -12.93
C LEU A 482 17.18 23.67 -11.97
N LYS A 483 15.86 23.72 -12.17
CA LYS A 483 14.93 24.37 -11.23
C LYS A 483 14.31 23.29 -10.35
N PHE A 484 14.06 23.60 -9.09
CA PHE A 484 13.54 22.70 -8.09
C PHE A 484 12.14 23.13 -7.62
N MET A 485 11.20 22.19 -7.66
CA MET A 485 9.82 22.38 -7.22
C MET A 485 9.57 21.60 -5.93
N GLY A 486 8.65 22.06 -5.10
CA GLY A 486 8.32 21.37 -3.85
C GLY A 486 7.14 22.02 -3.11
N PRO A 487 6.65 21.40 -2.01
CA PRO A 487 7.17 20.20 -1.37
C PRO A 487 6.51 18.89 -1.84
N ALA A 488 5.78 18.90 -2.96
CA ALA A 488 5.00 17.73 -3.41
C ALA A 488 4.01 17.23 -2.35
N GLY A 489 3.27 18.16 -1.74
CA GLY A 489 2.16 17.82 -0.84
C GLY A 489 1.01 17.18 -1.60
N ILE A 490 0.15 16.42 -0.93
CA ILE A 490 -1.02 15.77 -1.53
C ILE A 490 -2.30 16.04 -0.75
N ASP A 491 -3.42 16.08 -1.48
CA ASP A 491 -4.78 16.37 -1.02
C ASP A 491 -4.93 17.78 -0.44
N PHE A 492 -6.14 18.11 0.01
CA PHE A 492 -6.45 19.38 0.65
C PHE A 492 -6.01 19.42 2.12
N GLU A 493 -4.68 19.37 2.35
CA GLU A 493 -4.03 19.39 3.66
C GLU A 493 -3.00 20.52 3.81
N TYR A 494 -3.40 21.73 3.45
CA TYR A 494 -2.51 22.89 3.43
C TYR A 494 -1.83 23.29 4.74
N PRO A 495 -2.38 23.03 5.94
CA PRO A 495 -1.60 23.17 7.17
C PRO A 495 -0.30 22.36 7.14
N ALA A 496 -0.33 21.12 6.62
CA ALA A 496 0.86 20.31 6.47
C ALA A 496 1.83 20.89 5.43
N VAL A 497 1.31 21.38 4.29
CA VAL A 497 2.13 22.02 3.24
C VAL A 497 2.88 23.24 3.76
N LEU A 498 2.22 24.11 4.53
CA LEU A 498 2.86 25.24 5.21
C LEU A 498 3.99 24.78 6.13
N ALA A 499 3.74 23.76 6.94
CA ALA A 499 4.73 23.23 7.87
C ALA A 499 5.94 22.59 7.15
N LEU A 500 5.70 21.95 6.00
CA LEU A 500 6.74 21.35 5.15
C LEU A 500 7.60 22.41 4.46
N LEU A 501 7.00 23.48 3.96
CA LEU A 501 7.74 24.63 3.39
C LEU A 501 8.66 25.26 4.45
N ASP A 502 8.23 25.32 5.72
CA ASP A 502 9.06 25.79 6.84
C ASP A 502 10.26 24.87 7.14
N GLN A 503 10.30 23.63 6.63
CA GLN A 503 11.43 22.70 6.84
C GLN A 503 12.52 22.85 5.78
N ARG A 504 12.34 23.72 4.78
CA ARG A 504 13.36 23.92 3.76
C ARG A 504 14.67 24.40 4.40
N PRO A 505 15.82 24.12 3.77
CA PRO A 505 17.07 24.65 4.26
C PRO A 505 17.19 26.17 3.98
N PRO A 506 17.91 26.92 4.84
CA PRO A 506 18.19 28.34 4.60
C PRO A 506 18.88 28.56 3.24
N GLY A 507 18.57 29.66 2.56
CA GLY A 507 19.13 29.98 1.24
C GLY A 507 18.56 29.20 0.05
N PHE A 508 17.97 28.02 0.26
CA PHE A 508 17.32 27.26 -0.82
C PHE A 508 15.88 27.76 -1.04
N ARG A 509 15.45 27.96 -2.29
CA ARG A 509 14.09 28.42 -2.60
C ARG A 509 13.54 27.56 -3.73
N PHE A 510 12.32 27.06 -3.57
CA PHE A 510 11.61 26.37 -4.64
C PHE A 510 11.12 27.37 -5.69
N GLN A 511 11.25 27.04 -6.97
CA GLN A 511 10.81 27.89 -8.09
C GLN A 511 9.29 27.83 -8.33
N ALA A 512 8.59 26.88 -7.73
CA ALA A 512 7.13 26.86 -7.64
C ALA A 512 6.69 25.92 -6.52
N LEU A 513 5.49 26.18 -6.01
CA LEU A 513 4.83 25.26 -5.11
C LEU A 513 4.33 24.11 -5.97
N SER A 514 4.83 22.90 -5.76
CA SER A 514 4.28 21.71 -6.39
C SER A 514 3.34 20.97 -5.45
N HIS A 515 2.21 20.52 -5.99
CA HIS A 515 1.15 19.88 -5.19
C HIS A 515 0.34 18.88 -5.99
N HIS A 516 -0.11 17.81 -5.32
CA HIS A 516 -1.01 16.81 -5.89
C HIS A 516 -2.44 17.11 -5.40
N LEU A 517 -3.24 17.77 -6.25
CA LEU A 517 -4.55 18.29 -5.86
C LEU A 517 -5.70 17.41 -6.34
N TYR A 518 -5.96 16.32 -5.61
CA TYR A 518 -7.14 15.48 -5.80
C TYR A 518 -8.40 16.16 -5.24
N VAL A 519 -9.51 16.05 -5.98
CA VAL A 519 -10.85 16.52 -5.60
C VAL A 519 -11.93 15.42 -5.68
N ASP A 520 -11.50 14.20 -6.00
CA ASP A 520 -12.28 13.00 -6.32
C ASP A 520 -13.21 12.49 -5.21
N ARG A 521 -12.88 12.72 -3.94
CA ARG A 521 -13.74 12.35 -2.80
C ARG A 521 -15.10 13.06 -2.76
N ARG A 522 -15.36 13.94 -3.72
CA ARG A 522 -16.59 14.72 -3.87
C ARG A 522 -17.23 14.53 -5.25
N GLY A 523 -16.73 13.63 -6.09
CA GLY A 523 -17.20 13.47 -7.48
C GLY A 523 -16.63 14.53 -8.40
N ALA A 524 -17.48 15.39 -8.94
CA ALA A 524 -17.12 16.43 -9.92
C ALA A 524 -16.19 17.51 -9.34
N PRO A 525 -15.31 18.13 -10.16
CA PRO A 525 -14.31 19.10 -9.71
C PRO A 525 -14.87 20.35 -9.01
N GLU A 526 -16.08 20.77 -9.34
CA GLU A 526 -16.77 21.94 -8.76
C GLU A 526 -17.38 21.63 -7.39
N THR A 527 -17.41 20.36 -6.98
CA THR A 527 -18.01 19.97 -5.70
C THR A 527 -17.10 20.38 -4.53
N PRO A 528 -17.61 21.17 -3.57
CA PRO A 528 -16.77 21.70 -2.50
C PRO A 528 -16.38 20.62 -1.48
N GLN A 529 -15.16 20.77 -0.94
CA GLN A 529 -14.65 20.05 0.23
C GLN A 529 -14.36 21.08 1.34
N ALA A 530 -15.01 20.92 2.49
CA ALA A 530 -14.93 21.88 3.60
C ALA A 530 -15.23 23.35 3.17
N GLY A 531 -16.13 23.53 2.19
CA GLY A 531 -16.53 24.84 1.67
C GLY A 531 -15.65 25.40 0.55
N PHE A 532 -14.61 24.69 0.11
CA PHE A 532 -13.72 25.12 -0.98
C PHE A 532 -13.93 24.24 -2.22
N ALA A 533 -14.31 24.83 -3.35
CA ALA A 533 -14.28 24.16 -4.65
C ALA A 533 -12.87 24.27 -5.26
N LEU A 534 -12.70 23.82 -6.49
CA LEU A 534 -11.40 23.68 -7.12
C LEU A 534 -10.63 25.01 -7.21
N GLU A 535 -11.28 26.09 -7.64
CA GLU A 535 -10.63 27.40 -7.77
C GLU A 535 -10.21 27.95 -6.41
N GLU A 536 -11.03 27.83 -5.37
CA GLU A 536 -10.65 28.30 -4.03
C GLU A 536 -9.49 27.46 -3.46
N LYS A 537 -9.45 26.17 -3.74
CA LYS A 537 -8.30 25.32 -3.37
C LYS A 537 -7.03 25.77 -4.09
N CYS A 538 -7.10 26.06 -5.39
CA CYS A 538 -5.96 26.56 -6.17
C CYS A 538 -5.51 27.93 -5.67
N ALA A 539 -6.45 28.85 -5.41
CA ALA A 539 -6.16 30.18 -4.87
C ALA A 539 -5.44 30.10 -3.53
N LEU A 540 -5.84 29.17 -2.66
CA LEU A 540 -5.22 29.00 -1.36
C LEU A 540 -3.83 28.39 -1.46
N ALA A 541 -3.60 27.39 -2.31
CA ALA A 541 -2.24 26.88 -2.60
C ALA A 541 -1.34 27.99 -3.17
N ARG A 542 -1.86 28.77 -4.13
CA ARG A 542 -1.13 29.87 -4.75
C ARG A 542 -0.82 30.99 -3.76
N ALA A 543 -1.76 31.30 -2.86
CA ALA A 543 -1.58 32.24 -1.77
C ALA A 543 -0.51 31.78 -0.76
N ILE A 544 -0.39 30.47 -0.51
CA ILE A 544 0.68 29.89 0.30
C ILE A 544 2.03 30.09 -0.38
N ALA A 545 2.13 29.83 -1.69
CA ALA A 545 3.34 30.09 -2.46
C ALA A 545 3.73 31.58 -2.39
N ALA A 546 2.77 32.48 -2.60
CA ALA A 546 2.95 33.94 -2.52
C ALA A 546 3.45 34.43 -1.16
N ALA A 547 2.92 33.83 -0.08
CA ALA A 547 3.16 34.25 1.29
C ALA A 547 4.44 33.64 1.88
N SER A 548 4.98 32.59 1.27
CA SER A 548 6.09 31.82 1.82
C SER A 548 7.42 32.29 1.24
N PRO A 549 8.44 32.62 2.06
CA PRO A 549 9.78 32.89 1.57
C PRO A 549 10.47 31.63 1.04
N ALA A 550 9.86 30.44 1.19
CA ALA A 550 10.38 29.17 0.70
C ALA A 550 10.12 28.91 -0.76
N CYS A 551 9.26 29.72 -1.39
CA CYS A 551 8.78 29.46 -2.72
C CYS A 551 8.72 30.76 -3.53
N GLU A 552 8.84 30.65 -4.84
CA GLU A 552 8.36 31.70 -5.74
C GLU A 552 6.84 31.77 -5.72
N ASP A 553 6.31 32.93 -6.05
CA ASP A 553 4.89 33.11 -6.31
C ASP A 553 4.57 32.40 -7.64
N ARG A 554 4.58 31.05 -7.65
CA ARG A 554 4.15 30.15 -8.73
C ARG A 554 3.52 28.86 -8.17
N LEU A 555 2.60 28.22 -8.90
CA LEU A 555 1.94 26.96 -8.51
C LEU A 555 1.91 25.98 -9.68
N ILE A 556 2.40 24.77 -9.43
CA ILE A 556 2.32 23.63 -10.34
C ILE A 556 1.49 22.54 -9.68
N LEU A 557 0.50 22.02 -10.38
CA LEU A 557 -0.19 20.81 -9.96
C LEU A 557 0.50 19.62 -10.64
N SER A 558 1.40 18.97 -9.91
CA SER A 558 2.27 17.91 -10.44
C SER A 558 1.59 16.54 -10.50
N GLU A 559 0.40 16.41 -9.92
CA GLU A 559 -0.43 15.20 -9.99
C GLU A 559 -1.90 15.53 -9.71
N VAL A 560 -2.77 14.99 -10.55
CA VAL A 560 -4.20 14.85 -10.27
C VAL A 560 -4.74 13.69 -11.10
N ASN A 561 -5.71 12.97 -10.55
CA ASN A 561 -6.56 12.07 -11.31
C ASN A 561 -7.83 11.64 -10.55
N TRP A 562 -8.63 10.75 -11.14
CA TRP A 562 -9.71 10.00 -10.50
C TRP A 562 -9.49 8.48 -10.64
N PRO A 563 -9.81 7.69 -9.60
CA PRO A 563 -9.92 6.25 -9.75
C PRO A 563 -11.12 5.87 -10.62
N LEU A 564 -11.00 4.79 -11.40
CA LEU A 564 -12.11 4.26 -12.22
C LEU A 564 -12.88 3.16 -11.50
N GLN A 565 -14.20 3.12 -11.73
CA GLN A 565 -15.08 2.09 -11.19
C GLN A 565 -14.72 0.69 -11.73
N GLY A 566 -14.97 -0.34 -10.91
CA GLY A 566 -14.80 -1.73 -11.30
C GLY A 566 -13.35 -2.22 -11.40
N GLN A 567 -12.35 -1.41 -11.04
CA GLN A 567 -10.93 -1.77 -11.23
C GLN A 567 -10.30 -2.57 -10.08
N GLY A 568 -11.03 -2.81 -8.98
CA GLY A 568 -10.59 -3.67 -7.88
C GLY A 568 -9.22 -3.26 -7.31
N VAL A 569 -8.28 -4.20 -7.25
CA VAL A 569 -6.93 -4.01 -6.69
C VAL A 569 -6.00 -3.15 -7.56
N TYR A 570 -6.37 -2.88 -8.82
CA TYR A 570 -5.62 -1.99 -9.72
C TYR A 570 -5.98 -0.52 -9.49
N SER A 571 -7.08 -0.25 -8.78
CA SER A 571 -7.44 1.10 -8.34
C SER A 571 -6.65 1.50 -7.08
N PRO A 572 -6.15 2.75 -6.97
CA PRO A 572 -5.45 3.25 -5.79
C PRO A 572 -6.26 3.15 -4.50
N VAL A 573 -7.59 3.14 -4.59
CA VAL A 573 -8.49 3.00 -3.43
C VAL A 573 -8.90 1.56 -3.13
N GLY A 574 -8.70 0.63 -4.08
CA GLY A 574 -8.95 -0.80 -3.88
C GLY A 574 -7.71 -1.63 -3.58
N SER A 575 -6.51 -1.08 -3.81
CA SER A 575 -5.24 -1.69 -3.39
C SER A 575 -5.07 -1.70 -1.87
N PRO A 576 -4.42 -2.73 -1.28
CA PRO A 576 -3.88 -3.94 -1.93
C PRO A 576 -4.91 -5.07 -2.08
N TYR A 577 -6.09 -4.90 -1.45
CA TYR A 577 -7.10 -5.92 -1.27
C TYR A 577 -8.50 -5.30 -1.27
N THR A 578 -9.39 -5.86 -2.09
CA THR A 578 -10.81 -5.48 -2.11
C THR A 578 -11.55 -6.11 -0.94
N SER A 579 -11.82 -5.30 0.09
CA SER A 579 -12.61 -5.71 1.25
C SER A 579 -14.00 -6.22 0.81
N PRO A 580 -14.50 -7.34 1.37
CA PRO A 580 -15.82 -7.86 1.03
C PRO A 580 -16.94 -6.98 1.62
N GLY A 581 -18.08 -6.91 0.93
CA GLY A 581 -19.24 -6.12 1.33
C GLY A 581 -19.32 -4.76 0.62
N PRO A 582 -20.34 -3.94 0.95
CA PRO A 582 -20.54 -2.65 0.31
C PRO A 582 -19.41 -1.69 0.68
N ARG A 583 -18.92 -0.94 -0.33
CA ARG A 583 -18.07 0.22 -0.11
C ARG A 583 -18.94 1.45 0.07
N PHE A 584 -18.61 2.25 1.07
CA PHE A 584 -19.20 3.56 1.30
C PHE A 584 -18.16 4.61 0.90
N ASP A 585 -18.63 5.72 0.32
CA ASP A 585 -17.78 6.84 -0.10
C ASP A 585 -16.69 6.44 -1.12
N ASP A 586 -16.98 5.52 -2.05
CA ASP A 586 -16.04 5.16 -3.13
C ASP A 586 -15.89 6.36 -4.09
N PRO A 587 -14.68 6.95 -4.21
CA PRO A 587 -14.45 8.10 -5.08
C PRO A 587 -14.34 7.70 -6.57
N SER A 588 -14.49 6.41 -6.88
CA SER A 588 -14.35 5.91 -8.25
C SER A 588 -15.48 6.40 -9.15
N VAL A 589 -15.12 6.84 -10.36
CA VAL A 589 -16.05 7.38 -11.36
C VAL A 589 -16.14 6.50 -12.60
N SER A 590 -17.18 6.70 -13.41
CA SER A 590 -17.29 6.02 -14.71
C SER A 590 -16.22 6.53 -15.69
N GLU A 591 -15.93 5.78 -16.76
CA GLU A 591 -14.97 6.24 -17.79
C GLU A 591 -15.41 7.55 -18.48
N GLN A 592 -16.71 7.79 -18.58
CA GLN A 592 -17.25 9.01 -19.17
C GLN A 592 -17.14 10.19 -18.20
N ASP A 593 -17.55 10.02 -16.93
CA ASP A 593 -17.38 11.06 -15.90
C ASP A 593 -15.91 11.43 -15.74
N TYR A 594 -15.02 10.43 -15.77
CA TYR A 594 -13.57 10.61 -15.76
C TYR A 594 -13.08 11.54 -16.88
N ALA A 595 -13.52 11.28 -18.11
CA ALA A 595 -13.17 12.08 -19.29
C ALA A 595 -13.68 13.53 -19.15
N ASP A 596 -14.94 13.68 -18.77
CA ASP A 596 -15.59 14.99 -18.64
C ASP A 596 -14.98 15.81 -17.49
N PHE A 597 -14.73 15.18 -16.33
CA PHE A 597 -14.10 15.82 -15.17
C PHE A 597 -12.68 16.26 -15.46
N MET A 598 -11.92 15.51 -16.27
CA MET A 598 -10.58 15.89 -16.69
C MET A 598 -10.58 17.23 -17.44
N ILE A 599 -11.39 17.35 -18.51
CA ILE A 599 -11.44 18.58 -19.30
C ILE A 599 -11.88 19.76 -18.44
N ARG A 600 -12.90 19.57 -17.59
CA ARG A 600 -13.40 20.59 -16.67
C ARG A 600 -12.35 21.02 -15.65
N TYR A 601 -11.61 20.08 -15.09
CA TYR A 601 -10.53 20.37 -14.14
C TYR A 601 -9.40 21.16 -14.81
N LEU A 602 -8.91 20.69 -15.97
CA LEU A 602 -7.82 21.34 -16.70
C LEU A 602 -8.19 22.78 -17.09
N ALA A 603 -9.39 22.97 -17.65
CA ALA A 603 -9.87 24.29 -18.03
C ALA A 603 -10.07 25.20 -16.81
N ALA A 604 -10.76 24.75 -15.76
CA ALA A 604 -11.03 25.56 -14.57
C ALA A 604 -9.75 25.97 -13.83
N THR A 605 -8.77 25.06 -13.72
CA THR A 605 -7.51 25.36 -13.03
C THR A 605 -6.64 26.37 -13.78
N ILE A 606 -6.34 26.14 -15.06
CA ILE A 606 -5.47 27.04 -15.84
C ILE A 606 -6.16 28.39 -16.10
N CYS A 607 -7.44 28.38 -16.49
CA CYS A 607 -8.16 29.63 -16.82
C CYS A 607 -8.47 30.49 -15.59
N SER A 608 -8.41 29.93 -14.37
CA SER A 608 -8.49 30.73 -13.14
C SER A 608 -7.36 31.76 -13.02
N GLY A 609 -6.24 31.55 -13.72
CA GLY A 609 -5.02 32.34 -13.60
C GLY A 609 -4.17 31.99 -12.37
N MET A 610 -4.56 30.97 -11.60
CA MET A 610 -3.88 30.58 -10.37
C MET A 610 -2.82 29.50 -10.60
N VAL A 611 -3.02 28.61 -11.57
CA VAL A 611 -2.14 27.45 -11.79
C VAL A 611 -1.33 27.66 -13.06
N GLU A 612 -0.03 27.43 -12.96
CA GLU A 612 0.88 27.58 -14.09
C GLU A 612 0.88 26.37 -15.01
N ARG A 613 0.79 25.16 -14.45
CA ARG A 613 0.79 23.91 -15.20
C ARG A 613 0.11 22.80 -14.40
N VAL A 614 -0.59 21.90 -15.09
CA VAL A 614 -1.19 20.70 -14.51
C VAL A 614 -0.60 19.46 -15.19
N TYR A 615 -0.23 18.45 -14.41
CA TYR A 615 0.17 17.13 -14.92
C TYR A 615 -0.88 16.10 -14.54
N TRP A 616 -1.46 15.48 -15.57
CA TRP A 616 -2.41 14.40 -15.39
C TRP A 616 -1.67 13.08 -15.08
N TRP A 617 -2.08 12.36 -14.03
CA TRP A 617 -1.45 11.09 -13.62
C TRP A 617 -2.35 9.91 -13.94
N ARG A 618 -2.17 9.14 -15.01
CA ARG A 618 -1.05 9.11 -15.96
C ARG A 618 -1.55 8.55 -17.30
N LEU A 619 -0.69 8.49 -18.32
CA LEU A 619 -1.09 8.05 -19.66
C LEU A 619 -1.66 6.62 -19.69
N VAL A 620 -0.89 5.64 -19.22
CA VAL A 620 -1.25 4.21 -19.28
C VAL A 620 -1.36 3.64 -17.88
N ALA A 621 -2.55 3.16 -17.50
CA ALA A 621 -2.79 2.40 -16.28
C ALA A 621 -4.19 1.80 -16.31
N ARG A 622 -4.32 0.52 -15.95
CA ARG A 622 -5.61 -0.15 -15.80
C ARG A 622 -6.59 0.60 -14.90
N GLY A 623 -6.16 0.99 -13.71
CA GLY A 623 -7.05 1.49 -12.66
C GLY A 623 -7.55 2.93 -12.84
N TYR A 624 -6.84 3.73 -13.64
CA TYR A 624 -6.99 5.20 -13.67
C TYR A 624 -6.27 5.85 -14.87
N GLY A 625 -5.68 5.13 -15.81
CA GLY A 625 -4.99 5.73 -16.95
C GLY A 625 -5.94 6.32 -17.99
N LEU A 626 -5.40 7.07 -18.96
CA LEU A 626 -6.11 7.42 -20.19
C LEU A 626 -6.22 6.21 -21.15
N VAL A 627 -5.34 5.23 -20.98
CA VAL A 627 -5.28 3.98 -21.73
C VAL A 627 -5.26 2.80 -20.77
N ASP A 628 -6.05 1.78 -21.10
CA ASP A 628 -6.20 0.53 -20.36
C ASP A 628 -5.23 -0.53 -20.91
N ASP A 629 -4.32 -1.00 -20.07
CA ASP A 629 -3.28 -1.98 -20.38
C ASP A 629 -3.63 -3.40 -19.89
N THR A 630 -4.90 -3.68 -19.58
CA THR A 630 -5.35 -4.99 -19.10
C THR A 630 -5.00 -6.14 -20.06
N ASP A 631 -5.12 -5.91 -21.37
CA ASP A 631 -4.62 -6.84 -22.40
C ASP A 631 -3.26 -6.34 -22.89
N PRO A 632 -2.14 -7.01 -22.52
CA PRO A 632 -0.80 -6.58 -22.93
C PRO A 632 -0.58 -6.61 -24.45
N ALA A 633 -1.38 -7.37 -25.21
CA ALA A 633 -1.32 -7.40 -26.66
C ALA A 633 -2.09 -6.24 -27.29
N ASN A 634 -3.24 -5.86 -26.70
CA ASN A 634 -4.17 -4.88 -27.27
C ASN A 634 -4.57 -3.83 -26.23
N TRP A 635 -3.77 -2.78 -26.09
CA TRP A 635 -4.11 -1.65 -25.22
C TRP A 635 -5.35 -0.91 -25.73
N ARG A 636 -6.29 -0.63 -24.83
CA ARG A 636 -7.55 0.05 -25.16
C ARG A 636 -7.51 1.51 -24.76
N VAL A 637 -7.64 2.39 -25.75
CA VAL A 637 -7.80 3.82 -25.54
C VAL A 637 -9.16 4.10 -24.89
N ARG A 638 -9.19 4.87 -23.80
CA ARG A 638 -10.42 5.27 -23.11
C ARG A 638 -10.95 6.60 -23.67
N PRO A 639 -12.24 6.95 -23.48
CA PRO A 639 -12.80 8.21 -23.96
C PRO A 639 -11.98 9.44 -23.56
N ALA A 640 -11.43 9.44 -22.34
CA ALA A 640 -10.60 10.54 -21.85
C ALA A 640 -9.38 10.86 -22.71
N TYR A 641 -8.69 9.85 -23.26
CA TYR A 641 -7.56 10.10 -24.15
C TYR A 641 -7.99 10.89 -25.38
N GLU A 642 -9.09 10.47 -26.01
CA GLU A 642 -9.61 11.11 -27.23
C GLU A 642 -10.14 12.52 -26.94
N GLN A 643 -10.85 12.70 -25.82
CA GLN A 643 -11.29 14.03 -25.40
C GLN A 643 -10.12 14.96 -25.09
N PHE A 644 -9.06 14.45 -24.46
CA PHE A 644 -7.86 15.24 -24.17
C PHE A 644 -7.14 15.63 -25.45
N ARG A 645 -7.00 14.70 -26.39
CA ARG A 645 -6.43 14.96 -27.71
C ARG A 645 -7.21 16.04 -28.44
N PHE A 646 -8.54 15.94 -28.48
CA PHE A 646 -9.39 16.95 -29.12
C PHE A 646 -9.28 18.31 -28.40
N PHE A 647 -9.31 18.34 -27.07
CA PHE A 647 -9.10 19.55 -26.28
C PHE A 647 -7.77 20.24 -26.59
N LEU A 648 -6.67 19.48 -26.68
CA LEU A 648 -5.35 20.01 -27.02
C LEU A 648 -5.29 20.54 -28.45
N GLN A 649 -5.92 19.86 -29.41
CA GLN A 649 -5.99 20.31 -30.80
C GLN A 649 -6.76 21.63 -30.95
N GLN A 650 -7.86 21.80 -30.22
CA GLN A 650 -8.66 23.02 -30.30
C GLN A 650 -8.06 24.19 -29.51
N LEU A 651 -7.58 23.92 -28.29
CA LEU A 651 -7.25 24.97 -27.31
C LEU A 651 -5.80 24.96 -26.83
N GLY A 652 -5.05 23.87 -27.01
CA GLY A 652 -3.74 23.67 -26.38
C GLY A 652 -2.67 24.69 -26.75
N GLY A 653 -2.69 25.22 -27.98
CA GLY A 653 -1.83 26.33 -28.43
C GLY A 653 -2.49 27.71 -28.38
N GLY A 654 -3.72 27.79 -27.88
CA GLY A 654 -4.52 29.00 -27.89
C GLY A 654 -4.34 29.87 -26.66
N ARG A 655 -5.32 30.74 -26.44
CA ARG A 655 -5.36 31.69 -25.33
C ARG A 655 -6.76 31.73 -24.72
N PHE A 656 -6.85 31.54 -23.42
CA PHE A 656 -8.04 31.89 -22.67
C PHE A 656 -8.17 33.41 -22.63
N LEU A 657 -9.38 33.93 -22.87
CA LEU A 657 -9.66 35.37 -22.89
C LEU A 657 -10.32 35.82 -21.60
N ARG A 658 -11.50 35.25 -21.30
CA ARG A 658 -12.34 35.60 -20.15
C ARG A 658 -13.41 34.56 -19.91
N ARG A 659 -13.97 34.56 -18.71
CA ARG A 659 -15.21 33.84 -18.42
C ARG A 659 -16.40 34.66 -18.92
N LEU A 660 -17.35 34.00 -19.58
CA LEU A 660 -18.60 34.62 -20.01
C LEU A 660 -19.65 34.56 -18.89
N GLU A 661 -20.60 35.49 -18.92
CA GLU A 661 -21.76 35.44 -18.04
C GLU A 661 -22.63 34.24 -18.39
N ALA A 662 -23.09 33.52 -17.38
CA ALA A 662 -23.85 32.29 -17.53
C ALA A 662 -24.73 32.04 -16.31
N SER A 663 -25.74 31.19 -16.47
CA SER A 663 -26.65 30.79 -15.40
C SER A 663 -25.90 30.10 -14.25
N ASN A 664 -26.48 30.16 -13.05
CA ASN A 664 -25.89 29.49 -11.89
C ASN A 664 -25.81 27.97 -12.10
N GLY A 665 -24.60 27.41 -12.02
CA GLY A 665 -24.36 25.99 -12.30
C GLY A 665 -23.83 25.71 -13.71
N GLU A 666 -23.55 26.75 -14.49
CA GLU A 666 -22.91 26.64 -15.79
C GLU A 666 -21.52 27.28 -15.79
N ARG A 667 -20.68 26.82 -16.69
CA ARG A 667 -19.38 27.43 -16.99
C ARG A 667 -19.27 27.66 -18.48
N TRP A 668 -18.93 28.88 -18.84
CA TRP A 668 -18.69 29.31 -20.21
C TRP A 668 -17.36 30.06 -20.23
N LEU A 669 -16.38 29.53 -20.94
CA LEU A 669 -15.02 30.06 -21.02
C LEU A 669 -14.72 30.41 -22.48
N ALA A 670 -14.36 31.66 -22.73
CA ALA A 670 -14.02 32.15 -24.06
C ALA A 670 -12.53 32.01 -24.33
N PHE A 671 -12.22 31.54 -25.53
CA PHE A 671 -10.87 31.28 -26.02
C PHE A 671 -10.68 31.81 -27.43
N GLU A 672 -9.41 31.96 -27.77
CA GLU A 672 -8.90 32.17 -29.10
C GLU A 672 -7.98 30.99 -29.45
N THR A 673 -8.16 30.34 -30.60
CA THR A 673 -7.26 29.27 -31.06
C THR A 673 -5.89 29.84 -31.43
N ALA A 674 -4.91 28.97 -31.70
CA ALA A 674 -3.61 29.39 -32.20
C ALA A 674 -3.69 30.22 -33.49
N GLU A 675 -4.73 30.02 -34.31
CA GLU A 675 -4.99 30.77 -35.55
C GLU A 675 -5.88 32.02 -35.34
N GLY A 676 -6.18 32.42 -34.11
CA GLY A 676 -6.99 33.61 -33.83
C GLY A 676 -8.50 33.39 -33.94
N ARG A 677 -8.98 32.13 -33.99
CA ARG A 677 -10.42 31.85 -34.14
C ARG A 677 -11.13 31.81 -32.78
N PRO A 678 -12.33 32.39 -32.64
CA PRO A 678 -13.07 32.37 -31.39
C PRO A 678 -13.68 30.98 -31.11
N VAL A 679 -13.50 30.50 -29.88
CA VAL A 679 -14.08 29.25 -29.38
C VAL A 679 -14.60 29.45 -27.96
N VAL A 680 -15.77 28.90 -27.65
CA VAL A 680 -16.28 28.85 -26.27
C VAL A 680 -16.35 27.41 -25.80
N LEU A 681 -15.75 27.12 -24.65
CA LEU A 681 -15.96 25.85 -23.94
C LEU A 681 -17.06 26.04 -22.90
N ALA A 682 -18.11 25.24 -22.97
CA ALA A 682 -19.24 25.32 -22.05
C ALA A 682 -19.63 23.97 -21.44
N TRP A 683 -20.09 23.98 -20.18
CA TRP A 683 -20.72 22.83 -19.52
C TRP A 683 -21.68 23.25 -18.40
N SER A 684 -22.57 22.34 -18.00
CA SER A 684 -23.44 22.48 -16.82
C SER A 684 -23.07 21.45 -15.76
N PHE A 685 -22.83 21.91 -14.53
CA PHE A 685 -22.47 21.08 -13.38
C PHE A 685 -23.58 21.02 -12.31
N ARG A 686 -24.77 21.53 -12.61
CA ARG A 686 -25.99 21.40 -11.78
C ARG A 686 -27.14 20.70 -12.50
N GLY A 687 -26.81 19.81 -13.43
CA GLY A 687 -27.75 18.99 -14.19
C GLY A 687 -27.95 19.45 -15.64
N PRO A 688 -28.53 18.61 -16.52
CA PRO A 688 -28.77 18.94 -17.92
C PRO A 688 -29.73 20.13 -18.09
N ARG A 689 -29.49 20.97 -19.10
CA ARG A 689 -30.33 22.10 -19.50
C ARG A 689 -30.28 22.30 -21.01
N GLU A 690 -31.25 23.01 -21.56
CA GLU A 690 -31.15 23.56 -22.91
C GLU A 690 -30.52 24.95 -22.84
N ALA A 691 -29.49 25.19 -23.65
CA ALA A 691 -28.81 26.47 -23.75
C ALA A 691 -29.04 27.09 -25.13
N PRO A 692 -29.25 28.42 -25.22
CA PRO A 692 -29.33 29.10 -26.51
C PRO A 692 -27.96 29.08 -27.19
N ARG A 693 -27.96 28.92 -28.51
CA ARG A 693 -26.75 29.05 -29.32
C ARG A 693 -26.34 30.53 -29.37
N PRO A 694 -25.09 30.90 -29.00
CA PRO A 694 -24.64 32.29 -29.06
C PRO A 694 -24.65 32.84 -30.48
N ASP A 695 -24.78 34.15 -30.61
CA ASP A 695 -24.73 34.85 -31.89
C ASP A 695 -23.43 34.55 -32.65
N GLY A 696 -23.56 34.35 -33.96
CA GLY A 696 -22.44 34.01 -34.84
C GLY A 696 -21.92 32.58 -34.71
N CYS A 697 -22.33 31.80 -33.70
CA CYS A 697 -21.90 30.43 -33.51
C CYS A 697 -22.19 29.58 -34.76
N THR A 698 -21.14 29.03 -35.37
CA THR A 698 -21.18 28.27 -36.64
C THR A 698 -21.30 26.77 -36.44
N ALA A 699 -20.84 26.24 -35.31
CA ALA A 699 -21.03 24.84 -34.92
C ALA A 699 -20.99 24.66 -33.40
N VAL A 700 -21.72 23.67 -32.89
CA VAL A 700 -21.60 23.20 -31.50
C VAL A 700 -21.08 21.77 -31.54
N LEU A 701 -19.88 21.55 -31.03
CA LEU A 701 -19.21 20.24 -31.09
C LEU A 701 -19.18 19.61 -29.70
N ASP A 702 -19.33 18.28 -29.65
CA ASP A 702 -19.05 17.52 -28.44
C ASP A 702 -17.54 17.37 -28.19
N THR A 703 -17.17 16.67 -27.12
CA THR A 703 -15.77 16.44 -26.73
C THR A 703 -14.96 15.58 -27.70
N LEU A 704 -15.58 15.04 -28.76
CA LEU A 704 -14.94 14.27 -29.82
C LEU A 704 -15.04 14.97 -31.18
N GLY A 705 -15.50 16.22 -31.22
CA GLY A 705 -15.64 17.01 -32.45
C GLY A 705 -16.88 16.71 -33.28
N ARG A 706 -17.87 15.99 -32.75
CA ARG A 706 -19.12 15.68 -33.46
C ARG A 706 -20.14 16.78 -33.23
N GLU A 707 -20.84 17.18 -34.28
CA GLU A 707 -21.84 18.24 -34.17
C GLU A 707 -23.03 17.82 -33.29
N ARG A 708 -23.44 18.72 -32.40
CA ARG A 708 -24.59 18.63 -31.51
C ARG A 708 -25.66 19.58 -32.00
N SER A 709 -26.70 19.05 -32.64
CA SER A 709 -27.91 19.79 -32.99
C SER A 709 -28.98 19.63 -31.91
N GLY A 710 -29.52 20.73 -31.38
CA GLY A 710 -30.77 20.73 -30.62
C GLY A 710 -31.96 21.18 -31.47
N THR A 711 -33.13 21.31 -30.86
CA THR A 711 -34.34 21.83 -31.51
C THR A 711 -34.41 23.35 -31.37
N GLY A 712 -34.87 24.05 -32.41
CA GLY A 712 -35.21 25.48 -32.32
C GLY A 712 -34.07 26.44 -31.93
N GLY A 713 -32.84 26.23 -32.42
CA GLY A 713 -31.71 27.15 -32.16
C GLY A 713 -31.06 27.01 -30.77
N THR A 714 -31.43 25.97 -30.02
CA THR A 714 -30.83 25.61 -28.73
C THR A 714 -29.98 24.35 -28.85
N PHE A 715 -29.22 24.01 -27.81
CA PHE A 715 -28.48 22.76 -27.70
C PHE A 715 -28.43 22.25 -26.25
N PRO A 716 -28.34 20.92 -26.05
CA PRO A 716 -28.28 20.34 -24.71
C PRO A 716 -26.92 20.60 -24.06
N LEU A 717 -26.93 21.22 -22.89
CA LEU A 717 -25.76 21.49 -22.05
C LEU A 717 -25.83 20.64 -20.76
N ASN A 718 -24.83 19.80 -20.54
CA ASN A 718 -24.78 18.89 -19.38
C ASN A 718 -23.36 18.81 -18.80
N GLY A 719 -23.07 17.76 -18.03
CA GLY A 719 -21.77 17.56 -17.39
C GLY A 719 -20.61 17.35 -18.36
N SER A 720 -20.88 16.93 -19.59
CA SER A 720 -19.90 16.79 -20.67
C SER A 720 -19.68 18.14 -21.36
N PRO A 721 -18.43 18.61 -21.48
CA PRO A 721 -18.13 19.87 -22.16
C PRO A 721 -18.54 19.89 -23.63
N VAL A 722 -18.87 21.07 -24.14
CA VAL A 722 -19.11 21.34 -25.57
C VAL A 722 -18.27 22.52 -26.04
N TYR A 723 -17.92 22.50 -27.32
CA TYR A 723 -17.10 23.52 -27.98
C TYR A 723 -17.97 24.26 -28.98
N LEU A 724 -18.22 25.54 -28.73
CA LEU A 724 -18.97 26.40 -29.63
C LEU A 724 -17.98 27.17 -30.50
N MET A 725 -18.07 26.97 -31.81
CA MET A 725 -17.10 27.47 -32.78
C MET A 725 -17.62 28.72 -33.47
N GLY A 726 -16.77 29.72 -33.65
CA GLY A 726 -17.11 30.91 -34.45
C GLY A 726 -18.06 31.90 -33.76
N CYS A 727 -18.27 31.79 -32.44
CA CYS A 727 -19.10 32.73 -31.69
C CYS A 727 -18.56 34.16 -31.78
N ALA A 728 -19.45 35.15 -31.79
CA ALA A 728 -19.07 36.54 -31.51
C ALA A 728 -18.69 36.67 -30.02
N LEU A 729 -17.44 37.02 -29.73
CA LEU A 729 -16.85 37.06 -28.37
C LEU A 729 -16.69 38.45 -27.79
#